data_AF-A0A7X8WIY3-F1
#
_entry.id   AF-A0A7X8WIY3-F1
#
_cell.length_a   1.000
_cell.length_b   1.000
_cell.length_c   1.000
_cell.angle_alpha   90.00
_cell.angle_beta   90.00
_cell.angle_gamma   90.00
#
_symmetry.space_group_name_H-M   'P 1'
#
loop_
_entity.id
_entity.type
_entity.pdbx_description
1 polymer ?
#
loop_
_entity_poly.entity_id
_entity_poly.type
_entity_poly.pdbx_seq_one_letter_code
_entity_poly.pdbx_strand_id
1 'polypeptide(L)'
;GKNGIPIWAFYCNRGQGITSFGVKDKNGAILEFNPAAIAYEKVQTQGFRTFLKANGHFIEPFTKLGFGQQIRKMRLTSTHLLLEETDKDQKYLITVEYFTLPEAPLGALMRTLTFKNLANRKVKIELLDGLSQVLPRGLSNGAYKDVGNLMRSWMDVVHLENHTPFFKMRSSSADEAEVHTSDDGNFYLAKDDKNQLLKPIVDADLVFKHDLSKQIPYGFIENDLNDLLITPQYPFNKVPCAFFGVAKTLGPGEEIRILSMIGMAHEYGDLENYLPEFLKSSFFETKSRRAEELVLELTKGIETVTAYPDFDEYLKQSFLDNVLRGGFPINLGCAKNPKPFYLYSRKHGDPERDYNWFNLEPEYYTQGNGNYRDINQNRRNDVLFNRFLGTANIRQFMNLIQLDGYNPLSINGSSYRLNNEIDVDLLLADLFKTEVPDFRKILSKEFTPGKIYQELLRNETKLKVSPDEALKSIFTESLEETNATFGEGYWIDHFTYNFDLIESYLLKYPDQLEELLFDDDTYMYYQSPAEVLPREEKIGLTSKGEIRQYGALRFFTPEEKRKIGFVEGKSNYHKTEDGDIYTCNLLEKLISLATVKFALLDQSGFGIMMEANKPGWNDAMNGLPGLLASGVSETIELLRIVDFLVDASKRFGAKEITVCQELANLMEIIREGLDLREEAKLTELGFWEVRLDALEDYRRRTKYFLSGLVKEFGLKDLTGYFEKMKRYIMVHLKELLDRYEIIPTYLIHIPTKFVPKPGRTPYGLQKVEIWDYNMRALPWFLEAPARFLKVARLFPEYPVEQLYRRIRDSDLFDSQLKLYKTSADLDNETLEIGRIRAFTKGWLERESNFVHMSFKYLYGLLRSGQYDRFYENITTSMPPFMDPNRYGRSIYENVSFIATTNNPDPETHGMGFVARLSGCNAEVVSMWFHMMFGQSPFTVEDSELVLTLKPLVPSSFFRDGILKTKFLGSIDVIYLYSGDLSTFDERIKVLKYELVNNQMVKEIASTSLKGQDAIDVRNGVYTHIKVTLGQQI
;
A
#
# COMPACT_ATOMS: atom_id res chain seq x y z
N GLY A 1 3.46 -16.82 0.38
CA GLY A 1 2.70 -16.92 -0.88
C GLY A 1 3.60 -16.80 -2.09
N LYS A 2 3.12 -17.27 -3.26
CA LYS A 2 3.79 -17.75 -4.48
C LYS A 2 4.50 -19.11 -4.33
N ASN A 3 3.84 -20.09 -3.71
CA ASN A 3 4.30 -21.47 -3.46
C ASN A 3 5.09 -21.68 -2.14
N GLY A 4 4.95 -20.77 -1.18
CA GLY A 4 5.23 -21.04 0.24
C GLY A 4 4.25 -20.32 1.16
N ILE A 5 4.20 -20.67 2.44
CA ILE A 5 3.29 -20.04 3.42
C ILE A 5 3.92 -18.76 4.01
N PRO A 6 3.24 -17.59 3.98
CA PRO A 6 3.82 -16.34 4.45
C PRO A 6 3.93 -16.27 5.98
N ILE A 7 4.97 -15.56 6.45
CA ILE A 7 5.12 -15.11 7.83
C ILE A 7 5.41 -13.60 7.82
N TRP A 8 4.96 -12.88 8.84
CA TRP A 8 5.32 -11.49 9.09
C TRP A 8 6.27 -11.42 10.28
N ALA A 9 7.26 -10.51 10.24
CA ALA A 9 8.22 -10.30 11.32
C ALA A 9 8.58 -8.80 11.43
N PHE A 10 8.54 -8.27 12.64
CA PHE A 10 8.89 -6.90 12.96
C PHE A 10 10.18 -6.86 13.78
N TYR A 11 11.05 -5.90 13.45
CA TYR A 11 12.37 -5.77 14.05
C TYR A 11 12.62 -4.34 14.58
N CYS A 12 13.59 -4.22 15.47
CA CYS A 12 14.13 -2.98 15.99
C CYS A 12 15.66 -3.10 16.16
N ASN A 13 16.30 -2.03 16.61
CA ASN A 13 17.75 -1.97 16.87
C ASN A 13 18.13 -2.31 18.33
N ARG A 14 17.27 -3.01 19.07
CA ARG A 14 17.45 -3.35 20.50
C ARG A 14 17.40 -4.85 20.71
N GLY A 15 18.11 -5.34 21.73
CA GLY A 15 18.19 -6.77 22.04
C GLY A 15 18.68 -7.58 20.83
N GLN A 16 18.06 -8.72 20.58
CA GLN A 16 18.31 -9.52 19.36
C GLN A 16 17.37 -9.16 18.20
N GLY A 17 16.83 -7.94 18.18
CA GLY A 17 16.20 -7.34 17.02
C GLY A 17 14.71 -7.62 16.86
N ILE A 18 14.26 -8.88 16.89
CA ILE A 18 12.86 -9.23 16.60
C ILE A 18 11.93 -8.88 17.75
N THR A 19 10.93 -8.02 17.51
CA THR A 19 9.96 -7.58 18.52
C THR A 19 8.67 -8.40 18.51
N SER A 20 8.26 -8.90 17.34
CA SER A 20 7.07 -9.75 17.16
C SER A 20 7.11 -10.37 15.77
N PHE A 21 6.56 -11.57 15.63
CA PHE A 21 6.40 -12.25 14.35
C PHE A 21 5.28 -13.30 14.44
N GLY A 22 4.73 -13.69 13.30
CA GLY A 22 3.62 -14.64 13.22
C GLY A 22 3.03 -14.79 11.83
N VAL A 23 1.87 -15.42 11.74
CA VAL A 23 1.14 -15.66 10.48
C VAL A 23 -0.15 -14.86 10.44
N LYS A 24 -0.77 -14.72 9.26
CA LYS A 24 -2.08 -14.07 9.08
C LYS A 24 -2.17 -12.61 9.51
N ASP A 25 -2.35 -12.36 10.79
CA ASP A 25 -2.59 -11.05 11.39
C ASP A 25 -2.07 -11.03 12.84
N LYS A 26 -2.45 -10.02 13.63
CA LYS A 26 -2.04 -9.87 15.04
C LYS A 26 -2.47 -11.07 15.91
N ASN A 27 -3.57 -11.75 15.59
CA ASN A 27 -4.04 -12.95 16.31
C ASN A 27 -3.27 -14.22 15.89
N GLY A 28 -2.47 -14.17 14.83
CA GLY A 28 -1.55 -15.24 14.47
C GLY A 28 -0.12 -15.02 14.98
N ALA A 29 0.07 -14.15 15.98
CA ALA A 29 1.35 -13.87 16.59
C ALA A 29 1.93 -15.12 17.28
N ILE A 30 3.16 -15.50 16.91
CA ILE A 30 3.96 -16.53 17.61
C ILE A 30 4.72 -15.86 18.76
N LEU A 31 5.23 -14.64 18.54
CA LEU A 31 5.72 -13.74 19.56
C LEU A 31 4.76 -12.56 19.69
N GLU A 32 4.31 -12.27 20.91
CA GLU A 32 3.27 -11.27 21.23
C GLU A 32 3.44 -9.96 20.45
N PHE A 33 2.39 -9.55 19.72
CA PHE A 33 2.39 -8.26 19.03
C PHE A 33 2.18 -7.12 20.02
N ASN A 34 3.12 -6.18 20.10
CA ASN A 34 3.01 -4.99 20.92
C ASN A 34 3.16 -3.72 20.04
N PRO A 35 2.42 -2.63 20.33
CA PRO A 35 2.74 -1.31 19.80
C PRO A 35 4.20 -0.93 20.03
N ALA A 36 4.78 -0.11 19.17
CA ALA A 36 6.20 0.22 19.13
C ALA A 36 6.76 0.64 20.51
N ALA A 37 6.06 1.55 21.21
CA ALA A 37 6.48 2.02 22.53
C ALA A 37 6.68 0.86 23.53
N ILE A 38 5.74 -0.08 23.57
CA ILE A 38 5.78 -1.25 24.47
C ILE A 38 6.76 -2.31 23.96
N ALA A 39 6.82 -2.51 22.64
CA ALA A 39 7.71 -3.48 22.00
C ALA A 39 9.18 -3.17 22.30
N TYR A 40 9.57 -1.89 22.29
CA TYR A 40 10.95 -1.47 22.55
C TYR A 40 11.38 -1.70 24.00
N GLU A 41 10.45 -1.69 24.94
CA GLU A 41 10.70 -2.00 26.35
C GLU A 41 10.85 -3.52 26.58
N LYS A 42 9.98 -4.31 25.93
CA LYS A 42 9.87 -5.76 26.18
C LYS A 42 10.81 -6.63 25.35
N VAL A 43 11.39 -6.14 24.25
CA VAL A 43 12.20 -6.95 23.33
C VAL A 43 13.36 -7.71 24.00
N GLN A 44 13.94 -7.16 25.07
CA GLN A 44 15.05 -7.81 25.79
C GLN A 44 14.60 -8.93 26.74
N THR A 45 13.34 -8.98 27.15
CA THR A 45 12.82 -9.96 28.12
C THR A 45 11.82 -10.95 27.53
N GLN A 46 11.13 -10.57 26.45
CA GLN A 46 10.17 -11.42 25.73
C GLN A 46 10.69 -11.93 24.37
N GLY A 47 11.72 -11.28 23.79
CA GLY A 47 12.29 -11.66 22.50
C GLY A 47 13.26 -12.84 22.56
N PHE A 48 14.04 -12.99 21.48
CA PHE A 48 15.12 -13.98 21.39
C PHE A 48 16.25 -13.65 22.36
N ARG A 49 16.76 -14.67 23.03
CA ARG A 49 17.82 -14.55 24.03
C ARG A 49 18.82 -15.69 23.90
N THR A 50 20.06 -15.37 24.24
CA THR A 50 21.18 -16.31 24.24
C THR A 50 21.89 -16.17 25.58
N PHE A 51 22.15 -17.28 26.24
CA PHE A 51 22.82 -17.36 27.52
C PHE A 51 24.06 -18.25 27.37
N LEU A 52 25.17 -17.80 27.93
CA LEU A 52 26.46 -18.47 27.81
C LEU A 52 27.07 -18.66 29.19
N LYS A 53 27.70 -19.81 29.44
CA LYS A 53 28.69 -20.00 30.50
C LYS A 53 30.03 -20.31 29.85
N ALA A 54 30.95 -19.36 29.88
CA ALA A 54 32.31 -19.52 29.39
C ALA A 54 33.26 -19.81 30.55
N ASN A 55 33.79 -21.03 30.61
CA ASN A 55 34.56 -21.54 31.76
C ASN A 55 33.84 -21.31 33.11
N GLY A 56 32.50 -21.44 33.12
CA GLY A 56 31.65 -21.20 34.29
C GLY A 56 31.21 -19.74 34.51
N HIS A 57 31.72 -18.77 33.74
CA HIS A 57 31.30 -17.38 33.84
C HIS A 57 30.10 -17.07 32.94
N PHE A 58 29.03 -16.52 33.53
CA PHE A 58 27.80 -16.17 32.81
C PHE A 58 27.97 -14.94 31.93
N ILE A 59 27.47 -15.02 30.68
CA ILE A 59 27.46 -13.92 29.72
C ILE A 59 26.11 -13.97 28.98
N GLU A 60 25.50 -12.81 28.77
CA GLU A 60 24.35 -12.63 27.87
C GLU A 60 24.70 -11.57 26.81
N PRO A 61 24.87 -11.94 25.54
CA PRO A 61 25.14 -10.98 24.49
C PRO A 61 23.89 -10.15 24.14
N PHE A 62 24.11 -8.97 23.54
CA PHE A 62 23.06 -8.04 23.11
C PHE A 62 22.20 -7.41 24.24
N THR A 63 22.62 -7.55 25.50
CA THR A 63 21.98 -6.93 26.67
C THR A 63 22.62 -5.58 27.06
N LYS A 64 21.92 -4.74 27.83
CA LYS A 64 22.50 -3.50 28.37
C LYS A 64 23.44 -3.75 29.55
N LEU A 65 23.34 -4.91 30.20
CA LEU A 65 24.08 -5.27 31.42
C LEU A 65 25.52 -5.77 31.19
N GLY A 66 26.06 -5.61 29.98
CA GLY A 66 27.42 -6.05 29.67
C GLY A 66 28.49 -5.18 30.34
N PHE A 67 29.38 -5.81 31.13
CA PHE A 67 30.60 -5.19 31.62
C PHE A 67 31.71 -5.40 30.57
N GLY A 68 32.14 -4.37 29.84
CA GLY A 68 33.30 -4.47 28.91
C GLY A 68 33.18 -3.67 27.61
N GLN A 69 34.23 -3.73 26.77
CA GLN A 69 34.24 -3.09 25.44
C GLN A 69 33.53 -3.96 24.38
N GLN A 70 32.21 -3.85 24.33
CA GLN A 70 31.39 -4.53 23.32
C GLN A 70 31.23 -3.68 22.06
N ILE A 71 31.49 -4.24 20.88
CA ILE A 71 31.14 -3.62 19.60
C ILE A 71 29.94 -4.34 19.01
N ARG A 72 28.88 -3.59 18.71
CA ARG A 72 27.67 -4.11 18.07
C ARG A 72 27.51 -3.59 16.66
N LYS A 73 27.07 -4.47 15.74
CA LYS A 73 26.69 -4.10 14.37
C LYS A 73 25.34 -4.71 14.04
N MET A 74 24.53 -3.96 13.30
CA MET A 74 23.30 -4.42 12.69
C MET A 74 23.45 -4.22 11.18
N ARG A 75 23.26 -5.27 10.39
CA ARG A 75 23.19 -5.19 8.93
C ARG A 75 21.80 -5.63 8.49
N LEU A 76 21.25 -4.89 7.54
CA LEU A 76 19.95 -5.15 6.94
C LEU A 76 20.15 -5.39 5.46
N THR A 77 19.50 -6.42 4.94
CA THR A 77 19.20 -6.55 3.52
C THR A 77 17.69 -6.57 3.36
N SER A 78 17.20 -6.61 2.11
CA SER A 78 15.77 -6.73 1.84
C SER A 78 15.13 -8.00 2.41
N THR A 79 15.94 -8.98 2.82
CA THR A 79 15.51 -10.32 3.27
C THR A 79 16.11 -10.76 4.60
N HIS A 80 17.25 -10.20 5.01
CA HIS A 80 18.00 -10.63 6.18
C HIS A 80 18.18 -9.52 7.22
N LEU A 81 18.13 -9.93 8.50
CA LEU A 81 18.61 -9.15 9.64
C LEU A 81 19.83 -9.87 10.24
N LEU A 82 20.97 -9.20 10.26
CA LEU A 82 22.21 -9.71 10.85
C LEU A 82 22.65 -8.84 12.02
N LEU A 83 22.88 -9.45 13.16
CA LEU A 83 23.41 -8.82 14.37
C LEU A 83 24.77 -9.43 14.72
N GLU A 84 25.75 -8.59 15.01
CA GLU A 84 27.07 -9.02 15.46
C GLU A 84 27.40 -8.33 16.78
N GLU A 85 27.88 -9.08 17.77
CA GLU A 85 28.51 -8.56 18.98
C GLU A 85 29.91 -9.14 19.12
N THR A 86 30.91 -8.27 19.20
CA THR A 86 32.29 -8.65 19.49
C THR A 86 32.67 -8.21 20.89
N ASP A 87 32.98 -9.18 21.74
CA ASP A 87 33.58 -8.97 23.05
C ASP A 87 35.10 -8.87 22.89
N LYS A 88 35.65 -7.66 23.06
CA LYS A 88 37.09 -7.45 22.94
C LYS A 88 37.89 -7.99 24.11
N ASP A 89 37.29 -8.13 25.28
CA ASP A 89 37.99 -8.51 26.51
C ASP A 89 38.09 -10.03 26.57
N GLN A 90 36.96 -10.71 26.35
CA GLN A 90 36.90 -12.17 26.31
C GLN A 90 37.29 -12.77 24.95
N LYS A 91 37.38 -11.93 23.91
CA LYS A 91 37.68 -12.33 22.52
C LYS A 91 36.64 -13.32 22.00
N TYR A 92 35.37 -12.95 22.04
CA TYR A 92 34.27 -13.72 21.46
C TYR A 92 33.57 -12.94 20.36
N LEU A 93 33.08 -13.65 19.34
CA LEU A 93 32.18 -13.10 18.33
C LEU A 93 30.88 -13.89 18.36
N ILE A 94 29.78 -13.16 18.53
CA ILE A 94 28.43 -13.70 18.47
C ILE A 94 27.73 -13.09 17.27
N THR A 95 27.18 -13.93 16.41
CA THR A 95 26.44 -13.53 15.22
C THR A 95 25.05 -14.16 15.25
N VAL A 96 24.02 -13.34 15.04
CA VAL A 96 22.63 -13.78 14.90
C VAL A 96 22.10 -13.33 13.54
N GLU A 97 21.58 -14.26 12.77
CA GLU A 97 21.00 -14.00 11.46
C GLU A 97 19.55 -14.46 11.41
N TYR A 98 18.68 -13.66 10.80
CA TYR A 98 17.28 -13.99 10.56
C TYR A 98 16.92 -13.83 9.09
N PHE A 99 16.08 -14.72 8.57
CA PHE A 99 15.39 -14.58 7.29
C PHE A 99 14.08 -15.38 7.29
N THR A 100 13.19 -15.13 6.34
CA THR A 100 11.93 -15.89 6.22
C THR A 100 12.12 -17.12 5.34
N LEU A 101 11.47 -18.24 5.66
CA LEU A 101 11.55 -19.47 4.87
C LEU A 101 10.82 -19.31 3.52
N PRO A 102 11.52 -19.35 2.37
CA PRO A 102 10.86 -19.29 1.06
C PRO A 102 10.38 -20.67 0.60
N GLU A 103 9.31 -20.68 -0.21
CA GLU A 103 8.87 -21.84 -1.01
C GLU A 103 8.81 -23.15 -0.20
N ALA A 104 7.99 -23.16 0.84
CA ALA A 104 7.81 -24.29 1.76
C ALA A 104 6.33 -24.47 2.16
N PRO A 105 5.91 -25.71 2.49
CA PRO A 105 4.52 -26.02 2.86
C PRO A 105 4.11 -25.50 4.24
N LEU A 106 5.04 -24.89 4.97
CA LEU A 106 4.84 -24.27 6.27
C LEU A 106 5.53 -22.90 6.30
N GLY A 107 5.08 -22.01 7.19
CA GLY A 107 5.58 -20.64 7.28
C GLY A 107 6.51 -20.52 8.48
N ALA A 108 7.74 -20.06 8.29
CA ALA A 108 8.72 -19.97 9.38
C ALA A 108 9.67 -18.78 9.27
N LEU A 109 10.08 -18.28 10.44
CA LEU A 109 11.27 -17.45 10.63
C LEU A 109 12.46 -18.38 10.88
N MET A 110 13.47 -18.23 10.03
CA MET A 110 14.74 -18.93 10.10
C MET A 110 15.70 -18.11 10.96
N ARG A 111 16.45 -18.78 11.84
CA ARG A 111 17.42 -18.12 12.71
C ARG A 111 18.69 -18.94 12.87
N THR A 112 19.84 -18.31 12.62
CA THR A 112 21.17 -18.89 12.85
C THR A 112 21.86 -18.13 13.97
N LEU A 113 22.27 -18.82 15.04
CA LEU A 113 23.20 -18.30 16.04
C LEU A 113 24.58 -18.93 15.81
N THR A 114 25.62 -18.09 15.80
CA THR A 114 27.02 -18.52 15.76
C THR A 114 27.78 -17.90 16.92
N PHE A 115 28.48 -18.73 17.71
CA PHE A 115 29.44 -18.30 18.72
C PHE A 115 30.84 -18.74 18.30
N LYS A 116 31.78 -17.80 18.19
CA LYS A 116 33.16 -18.06 17.78
C LYS A 116 34.17 -17.62 18.83
N ASN A 117 35.12 -18.51 19.14
CA ASN A 117 36.23 -18.22 20.03
C ASN A 117 37.36 -17.50 19.27
N LEU A 118 37.54 -16.20 19.51
CA LEU A 118 38.65 -15.41 18.96
C LEU A 118 39.89 -15.41 19.87
N ALA A 119 39.84 -16.05 21.04
CA ALA A 119 40.97 -16.15 21.93
C ALA A 119 41.96 -17.21 21.43
N ASN A 120 43.26 -17.00 21.69
CA ASN A 120 44.31 -17.97 21.38
C ASN A 120 44.39 -19.12 22.42
N ARG A 121 43.28 -19.45 23.08
CA ARG A 121 43.18 -20.50 24.10
C ARG A 121 41.89 -21.29 23.96
N LYS A 122 41.86 -22.51 24.50
CA LYS A 122 40.64 -23.31 24.60
C LYS A 122 39.67 -22.72 25.62
N VAL A 123 38.38 -22.80 25.34
CA VAL A 123 37.30 -22.34 26.24
C VAL A 123 36.20 -23.40 26.30
N LYS A 124 35.77 -23.78 27.51
CA LYS A 124 34.56 -24.60 27.72
C LYS A 124 33.34 -23.69 27.67
N ILE A 125 32.42 -23.96 26.74
CA ILE A 125 31.19 -23.20 26.55
C ILE A 125 30.00 -24.10 26.84
N GLU A 126 29.06 -23.58 27.63
CA GLU A 126 27.68 -24.04 27.66
C GLU A 126 26.81 -22.90 27.12
N LEU A 127 25.98 -23.19 26.14
CA LEU A 127 25.20 -22.20 25.41
C LEU A 127 23.75 -22.64 25.44
N LEU A 128 22.85 -21.73 25.81
CA LEU A 128 21.40 -21.91 25.80
C LEU A 128 20.76 -20.76 25.01
N ASP A 129 19.99 -21.08 23.99
CA ASP A 129 19.54 -20.11 23.00
C ASP A 129 18.12 -20.37 22.54
N GLY A 130 17.32 -19.31 22.38
CA GLY A 130 15.95 -19.45 21.91
C GLY A 130 15.04 -18.29 22.27
N LEU A 131 13.76 -18.58 22.44
CA LEU A 131 12.71 -17.60 22.67
C LEU A 131 12.12 -17.75 24.08
N SER A 132 12.05 -16.63 24.80
CA SER A 132 11.57 -16.59 26.18
C SER A 132 10.04 -16.70 26.32
N GLN A 133 9.31 -16.60 25.21
CA GLN A 133 7.87 -16.72 25.13
C GLN A 133 7.44 -17.20 23.74
N VAL A 134 6.69 -18.29 23.68
CA VAL A 134 6.02 -18.77 22.45
C VAL A 134 4.53 -18.75 22.71
N LEU A 135 3.76 -18.04 21.89
CA LEU A 135 2.31 -18.08 21.96
C LEU A 135 1.78 -19.26 21.13
N PRO A 136 0.88 -20.09 21.69
CA PRO A 136 0.21 -21.14 20.92
C PRO A 136 -0.74 -20.57 19.87
N ARG A 137 -1.01 -21.38 18.85
CA ARG A 137 -1.98 -21.06 17.81
C ARG A 137 -3.42 -21.04 18.36
N GLY A 138 -4.21 -20.06 17.92
CA GLY A 138 -5.63 -19.91 18.30
C GLY A 138 -5.90 -18.83 19.36
N LEU A 139 -4.87 -18.09 19.77
CA LEU A 139 -4.98 -17.04 20.79
C LEU A 139 -5.23 -15.65 20.19
N SER A 140 -6.27 -14.97 20.63
CA SER A 140 -6.53 -13.57 20.24
C SER A 140 -5.53 -12.63 20.91
N ASN A 141 -4.96 -11.70 20.13
CA ASN A 141 -4.03 -10.67 20.62
C ASN A 141 -4.69 -9.72 21.61
N GLY A 142 -5.97 -9.39 21.43
CA GLY A 142 -6.72 -8.59 22.40
C GLY A 142 -6.98 -9.37 23.69
N ALA A 143 -7.51 -10.59 23.55
CA ALA A 143 -7.86 -11.42 24.71
C ALA A 143 -6.66 -11.76 25.59
N TYR A 144 -5.49 -12.01 25.00
CA TYR A 144 -4.29 -12.30 25.78
C TYR A 144 -3.81 -11.12 26.61
N LYS A 145 -3.96 -9.89 26.09
CA LYS A 145 -3.59 -8.67 26.83
C LYS A 145 -4.55 -8.37 27.96
N ASP A 146 -5.84 -8.61 27.75
CA ASP A 146 -6.86 -8.29 28.74
C ASP A 146 -6.97 -9.37 29.84
N VAL A 147 -6.84 -10.65 29.48
CA VAL A 147 -7.08 -11.80 30.38
C VAL A 147 -6.05 -12.92 30.26
N GLY A 148 -4.78 -12.58 29.99
CA GLY A 148 -3.69 -13.55 29.73
C GLY A 148 -3.45 -14.60 30.83
N ASN A 149 -3.69 -14.26 32.10
CA ASN A 149 -3.58 -15.21 33.21
C ASN A 149 -4.60 -16.35 33.14
N LEU A 150 -5.79 -16.09 32.59
CA LEU A 150 -6.79 -17.12 32.33
C LEU A 150 -6.39 -17.91 31.08
N MET A 151 -6.06 -17.21 29.99
CA MET A 151 -5.76 -17.80 28.67
C MET A 151 -4.63 -18.83 28.70
N ARG A 152 -3.62 -18.66 29.57
CA ARG A 152 -2.53 -19.66 29.71
C ARG A 152 -2.99 -21.06 30.14
N SER A 153 -4.20 -21.19 30.70
CA SER A 153 -4.76 -22.48 31.14
C SER A 153 -5.12 -23.41 29.96
N TRP A 154 -5.34 -22.85 28.76
CA TRP A 154 -5.63 -23.59 27.54
C TRP A 154 -4.38 -23.92 26.71
N MET A 155 -3.23 -23.32 27.05
CA MET A 155 -1.98 -23.51 26.31
C MET A 155 -1.46 -24.94 26.53
N ASP A 156 -1.05 -25.58 25.44
CA ASP A 156 -0.45 -26.91 25.47
C ASP A 156 0.76 -27.01 24.56
N VAL A 157 1.67 -27.91 24.92
CA VAL A 157 2.84 -28.28 24.12
C VAL A 157 2.85 -29.79 23.97
N VAL A 158 2.67 -30.27 22.74
CA VAL A 158 2.66 -31.70 22.40
C VAL A 158 3.90 -32.07 21.58
N HIS A 159 4.17 -33.38 21.45
CA HIS A 159 5.31 -33.94 20.70
C HIS A 159 6.71 -33.57 21.24
N LEU A 160 6.79 -33.29 22.55
CA LEU A 160 8.05 -32.97 23.22
C LEU A 160 9.02 -34.16 23.24
N GLU A 161 8.49 -35.37 23.32
CA GLU A 161 9.22 -36.64 23.28
C GLU A 161 9.99 -36.87 21.98
N ASN A 162 9.53 -36.27 20.88
CA ASN A 162 10.16 -36.34 19.56
C ASN A 162 11.15 -35.19 19.32
N HIS A 163 11.33 -34.30 20.30
CA HIS A 163 12.07 -33.04 20.18
C HIS A 163 11.48 -32.08 19.11
N THR A 164 10.19 -32.20 18.82
CA THR A 164 9.45 -31.39 17.83
C THR A 164 8.26 -30.67 18.48
N PRO A 165 8.50 -29.73 19.41
CA PRO A 165 7.44 -29.16 20.23
C PRO A 165 6.41 -28.42 19.37
N PHE A 166 5.14 -28.76 19.56
CA PHE A 166 4.01 -28.21 18.83
C PHE A 166 3.06 -27.47 19.79
N PHE A 167 2.94 -26.16 19.62
CA PHE A 167 2.27 -25.23 20.51
C PHE A 167 0.86 -24.91 20.01
N LYS A 168 -0.15 -25.43 20.71
CA LYS A 168 -1.57 -25.24 20.35
C LYS A 168 -2.44 -24.97 21.57
N MET A 169 -3.66 -24.47 21.33
CA MET A 169 -4.70 -24.43 22.35
C MET A 169 -5.40 -25.79 22.43
N ARG A 170 -5.75 -26.24 23.64
CA ARG A 170 -6.48 -27.51 23.85
C ARG A 170 -7.87 -27.52 23.24
N SER A 171 -8.52 -26.37 23.22
CA SER A 171 -9.89 -26.16 22.71
C SER A 171 -10.10 -24.69 22.36
N SER A 172 -11.25 -24.38 21.78
CA SER A 172 -11.78 -23.02 21.72
C SER A 172 -11.87 -22.42 23.12
N SER A 173 -11.62 -21.12 23.21
CA SER A 173 -11.69 -20.33 24.46
C SER A 173 -12.91 -19.40 24.52
N ALA A 174 -13.81 -19.48 23.53
CA ALA A 174 -15.05 -18.72 23.50
C ALA A 174 -16.07 -19.32 24.47
N ASP A 175 -16.89 -18.47 25.09
CA ASP A 175 -17.97 -18.89 25.98
C ASP A 175 -19.20 -19.31 25.14
N GLU A 176 -19.07 -20.44 24.45
CA GLU A 176 -20.06 -21.00 23.52
C GLU A 176 -20.39 -22.45 23.88
N ALA A 177 -21.62 -22.88 23.54
CA ALA A 177 -22.07 -24.24 23.81
C ALA A 177 -21.35 -25.29 22.96
N GLU A 178 -20.83 -24.90 21.80
CA GLU A 178 -20.04 -25.76 20.91
C GLU A 178 -18.55 -25.50 21.10
N VAL A 179 -17.84 -26.54 21.53
CA VAL A 179 -16.39 -26.50 21.74
C VAL A 179 -15.70 -27.10 20.52
N HIS A 180 -14.80 -26.33 19.92
CA HIS A 180 -14.04 -26.74 18.75
C HIS A 180 -12.58 -27.01 19.11
N THR A 181 -11.93 -27.90 18.36
CA THR A 181 -10.48 -28.09 18.38
C THR A 181 -9.90 -27.65 17.04
N SER A 182 -8.66 -27.15 17.05
CA SER A 182 -7.90 -26.86 15.83
C SER A 182 -6.76 -27.84 15.69
N ASP A 183 -6.46 -28.23 14.46
CA ASP A 183 -5.32 -29.11 14.14
C ASP A 183 -4.02 -28.31 13.92
N ASP A 184 -4.15 -27.03 13.58
CA ASP A 184 -3.01 -26.14 13.37
C ASP A 184 -2.26 -25.81 14.66
N GLY A 185 -0.98 -25.46 14.51
CA GLY A 185 -0.11 -25.19 15.64
C GLY A 185 1.18 -24.49 15.25
N ASN A 186 1.75 -23.80 16.23
CA ASN A 186 3.06 -23.22 16.09
C ASN A 186 4.13 -24.27 16.45
N PHE A 187 5.35 -24.12 15.96
CA PHE A 187 6.46 -25.02 16.26
C PHE A 187 7.77 -24.26 16.41
N TYR A 188 8.74 -24.85 17.12
CA TYR A 188 10.12 -24.35 17.14
C TYR A 188 11.08 -25.54 17.15
N LEU A 189 11.88 -25.68 16.09
CA LEU A 189 12.90 -26.70 15.93
C LEU A 189 14.30 -26.08 15.94
N ALA A 190 15.30 -26.80 16.43
CA ALA A 190 16.70 -26.42 16.27
C ALA A 190 17.59 -27.63 16.06
N LYS A 191 18.69 -27.44 15.33
CA LYS A 191 19.74 -28.44 15.10
C LYS A 191 21.13 -27.86 15.34
N ASP A 192 22.08 -28.73 15.66
CA ASP A 192 23.49 -28.37 15.84
C ASP A 192 24.30 -28.37 14.52
N ASP A 193 25.61 -28.16 14.63
CA ASP A 193 26.57 -28.18 13.52
C ASP A 193 26.69 -29.54 12.83
N LYS A 194 26.28 -30.62 13.49
CA LYS A 194 26.21 -31.99 12.96
C LYS A 194 24.85 -32.33 12.37
N ASN A 195 23.92 -31.37 12.33
CA ASN A 195 22.54 -31.54 11.91
C ASN A 195 21.73 -32.50 12.77
N GLN A 196 22.08 -32.65 14.05
CA GLN A 196 21.30 -33.40 15.00
C GLN A 196 20.24 -32.51 15.63
N LEU A 197 19.00 -33.02 15.73
CA LEU A 197 17.89 -32.32 16.34
C LEU A 197 18.15 -32.11 17.85
N LEU A 198 18.05 -30.87 18.30
CA LEU A 198 18.30 -30.49 19.68
C LEU A 198 17.05 -30.67 20.55
N LYS A 199 17.24 -31.14 21.78
CA LYS A 199 16.15 -31.25 22.76
C LYS A 199 15.74 -29.85 23.23
N PRO A 200 14.44 -29.48 23.13
CA PRO A 200 13.95 -28.18 23.57
C PRO A 200 13.72 -28.12 25.08
N ILE A 201 13.87 -26.92 25.65
CA ILE A 201 13.36 -26.52 26.96
C ILE A 201 12.17 -25.58 26.75
N VAL A 202 10.97 -26.07 27.05
CA VAL A 202 9.70 -25.37 26.86
C VAL A 202 9.09 -24.84 28.16
N ASP A 203 9.59 -25.30 29.32
CA ASP A 203 9.20 -24.82 30.64
C ASP A 203 10.09 -23.65 31.09
N ALA A 204 9.52 -22.44 31.11
CA ALA A 204 10.25 -21.23 31.47
C ALA A 204 10.82 -21.26 32.90
N ASP A 205 10.21 -22.01 33.81
CA ASP A 205 10.69 -22.12 35.19
C ASP A 205 12.03 -22.88 35.27
N LEU A 206 12.34 -23.75 34.30
CA LEU A 206 13.65 -24.38 34.22
C LEU A 206 14.74 -23.37 33.85
N VAL A 207 14.42 -22.35 33.06
CA VAL A 207 15.39 -21.34 32.62
C VAL A 207 15.53 -20.22 33.65
N PHE A 208 14.41 -19.69 34.14
CA PHE A 208 14.36 -18.48 34.98
C PHE A 208 14.10 -18.75 36.47
N LYS A 209 13.70 -19.97 36.84
CA LYS A 209 13.28 -20.34 38.20
C LYS A 209 12.22 -19.37 38.74
N HIS A 210 12.55 -18.61 39.78
CA HIS A 210 11.63 -17.73 40.49
C HIS A 210 11.54 -16.33 39.85
N ASP A 211 12.39 -16.01 38.86
CA ASP A 211 12.36 -14.70 38.22
C ASP A 211 11.31 -14.63 37.10
N LEU A 212 10.08 -14.30 37.51
CA LEU A 212 8.96 -14.11 36.59
C LEU A 212 9.10 -12.87 35.68
N SER A 213 10.00 -11.94 36.01
CA SER A 213 10.33 -10.80 35.12
C SER A 213 11.18 -11.24 33.92
N LYS A 214 11.71 -12.46 33.97
CA LYS A 214 12.62 -13.04 32.98
C LYS A 214 13.84 -12.15 32.79
N GLN A 215 14.38 -11.51 33.82
CA GLN A 215 15.60 -10.73 33.68
C GLN A 215 16.82 -11.64 33.75
N ILE A 216 16.87 -12.51 34.76
CA ILE A 216 18.02 -13.34 35.10
C ILE A 216 17.65 -14.83 34.92
N PRO A 217 18.40 -15.60 34.11
CA PRO A 217 18.14 -17.02 33.91
C PRO A 217 18.77 -17.86 35.02
N TYR A 218 18.28 -17.72 36.27
CA TYR A 218 18.83 -18.42 37.43
C TYR A 218 18.95 -19.93 37.23
N GLY A 219 17.99 -20.53 36.52
CA GLY A 219 18.03 -21.96 36.21
C GLY A 219 19.21 -22.37 35.34
N PHE A 220 19.60 -21.55 34.37
CA PHE A 220 20.80 -21.79 33.56
C PHE A 220 22.10 -21.43 34.29
N ILE A 221 22.09 -20.37 35.12
CA ILE A 221 23.27 -19.94 35.89
C ILE A 221 23.66 -20.98 36.94
N GLU A 222 22.68 -21.54 37.65
CA GLU A 222 22.91 -22.37 38.83
C GLU A 222 23.12 -23.87 38.52
N ASN A 223 22.81 -24.34 37.30
CA ASN A 223 22.89 -25.75 36.94
C ASN A 223 23.74 -25.95 35.68
N ASP A 224 24.42 -27.09 35.55
CA ASP A 224 25.06 -27.49 34.31
C ASP A 224 24.02 -27.75 33.20
N LEU A 225 24.36 -27.39 31.96
CA LEU A 225 23.41 -27.49 30.84
C LEU A 225 22.87 -28.90 30.61
N ASN A 226 23.72 -29.93 30.78
CA ASN A 226 23.30 -31.32 30.59
C ASN A 226 22.24 -31.75 31.63
N ASP A 227 22.39 -31.32 32.88
CA ASP A 227 21.43 -31.59 33.95
C ASP A 227 20.10 -30.89 33.68
N LEU A 228 20.17 -29.65 33.17
CA LEU A 228 19.00 -28.89 32.78
C LEU A 228 18.22 -29.58 31.65
N LEU A 229 18.92 -30.12 30.64
CA LEU A 229 18.31 -30.79 29.49
C LEU A 229 17.64 -32.12 29.85
N ILE A 230 18.04 -32.81 30.92
CA ILE A 230 17.41 -34.06 31.36
C ILE A 230 16.32 -33.86 32.41
N THR A 231 16.19 -32.65 32.96
CA THR A 231 15.17 -32.33 33.97
C THR A 231 13.76 -32.43 33.37
N PRO A 232 12.80 -33.09 34.05
CA PRO A 232 11.41 -33.13 33.62
C PRO A 232 10.79 -31.73 33.49
N GLN A 233 9.98 -31.53 32.45
CA GLN A 233 9.34 -30.25 32.13
C GLN A 233 7.83 -30.31 32.39
N TYR A 234 7.25 -29.23 32.91
CA TYR A 234 5.81 -29.16 33.19
C TYR A 234 5.21 -27.90 32.53
N PRO A 235 5.05 -27.88 31.19
CA PRO A 235 4.64 -26.70 30.42
C PRO A 235 3.13 -26.41 30.49
N PHE A 236 2.43 -26.86 31.55
CA PHE A 236 0.98 -26.72 31.68
C PHE A 236 0.62 -25.49 32.52
N ASN A 237 -0.44 -24.76 32.15
CA ASN A 237 -0.91 -23.54 32.84
C ASN A 237 0.15 -22.42 32.93
N LYS A 238 1.15 -22.48 32.05
CA LYS A 238 2.24 -21.52 31.91
C LYS A 238 2.27 -21.03 30.48
N VAL A 239 2.84 -19.84 30.30
CA VAL A 239 3.18 -19.37 28.96
C VAL A 239 4.49 -20.07 28.56
N PRO A 240 4.51 -20.90 27.50
CA PRO A 240 5.68 -21.69 27.19
C PRO A 240 6.83 -20.82 26.68
N CYS A 241 8.06 -21.29 26.86
CA CYS A 241 9.25 -20.80 26.17
C CYS A 241 9.73 -21.85 25.15
N ALA A 242 10.87 -21.61 24.53
CA ALA A 242 11.56 -22.61 23.73
C ALA A 242 13.04 -22.26 23.63
N PHE A 243 13.89 -22.97 24.38
CA PHE A 243 15.34 -22.83 24.35
C PHE A 243 16.03 -24.15 23.96
N PHE A 244 17.19 -24.04 23.34
CA PHE A 244 18.01 -25.16 22.86
C PHE A 244 19.45 -25.00 23.35
N GLY A 245 20.04 -26.11 23.79
CA GLY A 245 21.32 -26.10 24.47
C GLY A 245 22.42 -26.87 23.75
N VAL A 246 23.64 -26.32 23.72
CA VAL A 246 24.85 -27.03 23.29
C VAL A 246 26.00 -26.77 24.28
N ALA A 247 26.71 -27.83 24.69
CA ALA A 247 27.94 -27.74 25.47
C ALA A 247 29.13 -28.26 24.66
N LYS A 248 30.19 -27.46 24.50
CA LYS A 248 31.38 -27.82 23.70
C LYS A 248 32.62 -27.12 24.23
N THR A 249 33.79 -27.76 24.07
CA THR A 249 35.09 -27.08 24.26
C THR A 249 35.58 -26.59 22.91
N LEU A 250 35.85 -25.30 22.79
CA LEU A 250 36.29 -24.67 21.54
C LEU A 250 37.76 -24.29 21.61
N GLY A 251 38.54 -24.72 20.63
CA GLY A 251 39.88 -24.21 20.33
C GLY A 251 39.86 -22.80 19.74
N PRO A 252 41.05 -22.20 19.53
CA PRO A 252 41.17 -20.91 18.85
C PRO A 252 40.56 -20.95 17.45
N GLY A 253 39.65 -20.01 17.16
CA GLY A 253 38.96 -19.90 15.87
C GLY A 253 37.80 -20.87 15.67
N GLU A 254 37.59 -21.84 16.55
CA GLU A 254 36.46 -22.78 16.47
C GLU A 254 35.14 -22.11 16.90
N GLU A 255 34.03 -22.68 16.43
CA GLU A 255 32.69 -22.15 16.63
C GLU A 255 31.64 -23.21 17.02
N ILE A 256 30.54 -22.72 17.60
CA ILE A 256 29.27 -23.44 17.80
C ILE A 256 28.22 -22.75 16.95
N ARG A 257 27.38 -23.53 16.28
CA ARG A 257 26.22 -23.04 15.53
C ARG A 257 24.95 -23.72 16.01
N ILE A 258 23.90 -22.93 16.21
CA ILE A 258 22.53 -23.41 16.39
C ILE A 258 21.71 -22.87 15.22
N LEU A 259 21.14 -23.77 14.43
CA LEU A 259 20.29 -23.45 13.30
C LEU A 259 18.85 -23.79 13.66
N SER A 260 17.96 -22.81 13.61
CA SER A 260 16.63 -22.95 14.19
C SER A 260 15.53 -22.38 13.29
N MET A 261 14.35 -23.00 13.35
CA MET A 261 13.19 -22.70 12.51
C MET A 261 11.95 -22.63 13.40
N ILE A 262 11.30 -21.46 13.45
CA ILE A 262 10.11 -21.21 14.26
C ILE A 262 8.96 -20.71 13.38
N GLY A 263 7.80 -21.34 13.49
CA GLY A 263 6.76 -21.15 12.48
C GLY A 263 5.41 -21.74 12.83
N MET A 264 4.57 -21.88 11.81
CA MET A 264 3.23 -22.48 11.89
C MET A 264 3.09 -23.55 10.82
N ALA A 265 2.41 -24.65 11.19
CA ALA A 265 1.97 -25.70 10.30
C ALA A 265 0.45 -25.91 10.42
N HIS A 266 -0.22 -26.30 9.34
CA HIS A 266 -1.67 -26.49 9.34
C HIS A 266 -2.09 -27.74 10.12
N GLU A 267 -1.20 -28.72 10.20
CA GLU A 267 -1.28 -29.88 11.07
C GLU A 267 0.12 -30.36 11.46
N TYR A 268 0.23 -31.16 12.51
CA TYR A 268 1.53 -31.70 12.94
C TYR A 268 2.18 -32.59 11.86
N GLY A 269 1.37 -33.29 11.05
CA GLY A 269 1.86 -34.10 9.94
C GLY A 269 2.65 -33.31 8.89
N ASP A 270 2.30 -32.04 8.63
CA ASP A 270 3.07 -31.17 7.73
C ASP A 270 4.50 -30.96 8.25
N LEU A 271 4.65 -30.78 9.57
CA LEU A 271 5.94 -30.59 10.22
C LEU A 271 6.77 -31.88 10.19
N GLU A 272 6.15 -33.03 10.48
CA GLU A 272 6.82 -34.33 10.42
C GLU A 272 7.33 -34.64 9.01
N ASN A 273 6.50 -34.39 8.00
CA ASN A 273 6.86 -34.59 6.60
C ASN A 273 8.00 -33.66 6.14
N TYR A 274 8.12 -32.47 6.73
CA TYR A 274 9.15 -31.50 6.40
C TYR A 274 10.46 -31.65 7.21
N LEU A 275 10.43 -32.38 8.33
CA LEU A 275 11.59 -32.58 9.20
C LEU A 275 12.83 -33.14 8.47
N PRO A 276 12.72 -34.14 7.56
CA PRO A 276 13.87 -34.63 6.81
C PRO A 276 14.56 -33.54 5.97
N GLU A 277 13.80 -32.57 5.44
CA GLU A 277 14.35 -31.43 4.69
C GLU A 277 15.13 -30.50 5.61
N PHE A 278 14.55 -30.15 6.76
CA PHE A 278 15.20 -29.30 7.78
C PHE A 278 16.54 -29.87 8.24
N LEU A 279 16.67 -31.20 8.37
CA LEU A 279 17.89 -31.87 8.83
C LEU A 279 19.01 -31.92 7.78
N LYS A 280 18.76 -31.56 6.51
CA LYS A 280 19.84 -31.51 5.50
C LYS A 280 20.87 -30.42 5.83
N SER A 281 22.16 -30.73 5.63
CA SER A 281 23.26 -29.79 5.90
C SER A 281 23.18 -28.49 5.10
N SER A 282 22.76 -28.57 3.83
CA SER A 282 22.66 -27.41 2.92
C SER A 282 21.38 -26.59 3.08
N PHE A 283 20.44 -26.99 3.96
CA PHE A 283 19.09 -26.43 4.01
C PHE A 283 19.06 -24.90 4.24
N PHE A 284 19.75 -24.41 5.27
CA PHE A 284 19.76 -22.98 5.62
C PHE A 284 20.40 -22.13 4.54
N GLU A 285 21.56 -22.54 4.01
CA GLU A 285 22.26 -21.81 2.95
C GLU A 285 21.43 -21.75 1.66
N THR A 286 20.84 -22.88 1.27
CA THR A 286 19.98 -22.95 0.06
C THR A 286 18.76 -22.05 0.20
N LYS A 287 18.09 -22.07 1.35
CA LYS A 287 16.89 -21.26 1.61
C LYS A 287 17.21 -19.77 1.78
N SER A 288 18.33 -19.42 2.41
CA SER A 288 18.81 -18.03 2.52
C SER A 288 19.09 -17.43 1.13
N ARG A 289 19.87 -18.12 0.28
CA ARG A 289 20.14 -17.68 -1.09
C ARG A 289 18.86 -17.53 -1.91
N ARG A 290 17.94 -18.49 -1.81
CA ARG A 290 16.66 -18.43 -2.53
C ARG A 290 15.81 -17.22 -2.11
N ALA A 291 15.83 -16.84 -0.82
CA ALA A 291 15.12 -15.67 -0.35
C ALA A 291 15.65 -14.39 -1.02
N GLU A 292 16.97 -14.24 -1.15
CA GLU A 292 17.60 -13.11 -1.86
C GLU A 292 17.24 -13.08 -3.34
N GLU A 293 17.34 -14.21 -4.04
CA GLU A 293 16.98 -14.35 -5.46
C GLU A 293 15.52 -13.93 -5.72
N LEU A 294 14.58 -14.31 -4.84
CA LEU A 294 13.17 -13.94 -4.96
C LEU A 294 12.95 -12.42 -4.93
N VAL A 295 13.65 -11.69 -4.06
CA VAL A 295 13.50 -10.22 -4.02
C VAL A 295 14.11 -9.56 -5.25
N LEU A 296 15.24 -10.08 -5.77
CA LEU A 296 15.81 -9.61 -7.02
C LEU A 296 14.87 -9.86 -8.19
N GLU A 297 14.24 -11.04 -8.26
CA GLU A 297 13.22 -11.35 -9.27
C GLU A 297 12.02 -10.39 -9.21
N LEU A 298 11.52 -10.08 -8.00
CA LEU A 298 10.39 -9.16 -7.81
C LEU A 298 10.74 -7.72 -8.18
N THR A 299 11.97 -7.27 -7.93
CA THR A 299 12.41 -5.88 -8.17
C THR A 299 13.05 -5.68 -9.54
N LYS A 300 13.22 -6.75 -10.33
CA LYS A 300 13.82 -6.71 -11.66
C LYS A 300 13.21 -5.65 -12.58
N GLY A 301 11.91 -5.40 -12.48
CA GLY A 301 11.20 -4.46 -13.34
C GLY A 301 11.63 -2.99 -13.21
N ILE A 302 12.29 -2.60 -12.11
CA ILE A 302 12.77 -1.23 -11.84
C ILE A 302 14.30 -1.10 -11.85
N GLU A 303 15.04 -2.16 -12.18
CA GLU A 303 16.51 -2.14 -12.16
C GLU A 303 17.05 -0.92 -12.90
N THR A 304 17.90 -0.17 -12.22
CA THR A 304 18.48 1.08 -12.71
C THR A 304 19.92 1.16 -12.23
N VAL A 305 20.80 1.65 -13.09
CA VAL A 305 22.21 1.90 -12.78
C VAL A 305 22.55 3.31 -13.23
N THR A 306 22.76 4.18 -12.26
CA THR A 306 23.14 5.59 -12.44
C THR A 306 24.54 5.85 -11.87
N ALA A 307 24.98 7.11 -11.84
CA ALA A 307 26.15 7.51 -11.06
C ALA A 307 25.92 7.49 -9.54
N TYR A 308 24.69 7.24 -9.06
CA TYR A 308 24.30 7.27 -7.65
C TYR A 308 23.83 5.87 -7.17
N PRO A 309 24.75 4.99 -6.71
CA PRO A 309 24.40 3.63 -6.27
C PRO A 309 23.34 3.60 -5.16
N ASP A 310 23.37 4.54 -4.22
CA ASP A 310 22.41 4.56 -3.11
C ASP A 310 20.99 4.89 -3.60
N PHE A 311 20.89 5.75 -4.63
CA PHE A 311 19.62 6.03 -5.30
C PHE A 311 19.11 4.78 -6.04
N ASP A 312 19.99 4.05 -6.73
CA ASP A 312 19.65 2.82 -7.45
C ASP A 312 19.07 1.74 -6.50
N GLU A 313 19.67 1.54 -5.32
CA GLU A 313 19.15 0.60 -4.31
C GLU A 313 17.87 1.10 -3.63
N TYR A 314 17.77 2.40 -3.36
CA TYR A 314 16.56 3.02 -2.86
C TYR A 314 15.35 2.83 -3.81
N LEU A 315 15.56 2.88 -5.13
CA LEU A 315 14.51 2.61 -6.12
C LEU A 315 13.99 1.17 -6.01
N LYS A 316 14.88 0.19 -5.87
CA LYS A 316 14.51 -1.23 -5.70
C LYS A 316 13.70 -1.43 -4.43
N GLN A 317 14.16 -0.86 -3.31
CA GLN A 317 13.47 -0.96 -2.03
C GLN A 317 12.10 -0.25 -2.07
N SER A 318 12.02 0.93 -2.68
CA SER A 318 10.75 1.65 -2.85
C SER A 318 9.75 0.87 -3.71
N PHE A 319 10.22 0.23 -4.79
CA PHE A 319 9.36 -0.64 -5.61
C PHE A 319 8.89 -1.87 -4.84
N LEU A 320 9.77 -2.51 -4.06
CA LEU A 320 9.40 -3.63 -3.20
C LEU A 320 8.32 -3.20 -2.19
N ASP A 321 8.48 -2.07 -1.51
CA ASP A 321 7.48 -1.58 -0.55
C ASP A 321 6.17 -1.16 -1.21
N ASN A 322 6.21 -0.64 -2.45
CA ASN A 322 5.03 -0.39 -3.28
C ASN A 322 4.28 -1.71 -3.57
N VAL A 323 5.02 -2.76 -3.97
CA VAL A 323 4.49 -4.10 -4.22
C VAL A 323 3.91 -4.72 -2.96
N LEU A 324 4.56 -4.60 -1.80
CA LEU A 324 4.02 -5.18 -0.57
C LEU A 324 2.70 -4.51 -0.17
N ARG A 325 2.53 -3.21 -0.44
CA ARG A 325 1.29 -2.47 -0.11
C ARG A 325 0.16 -2.65 -1.14
N GLY A 326 0.47 -2.63 -2.44
CA GLY A 326 -0.52 -2.75 -3.54
C GLY A 326 -0.70 -4.14 -4.13
N GLY A 327 0.31 -4.99 -3.98
CA GLY A 327 0.43 -6.35 -4.51
C GLY A 327 1.27 -6.46 -5.79
N PHE A 328 1.83 -7.64 -6.03
CA PHE A 328 2.52 -7.99 -7.28
C PHE A 328 1.55 -8.71 -8.22
N PRO A 329 1.27 -8.18 -9.41
CA PRO A 329 0.32 -8.82 -10.32
C PRO A 329 0.89 -10.09 -10.94
N ILE A 330 0.12 -11.17 -10.91
CA ILE A 330 0.33 -12.38 -11.71
C ILE A 330 -0.92 -12.68 -12.54
N ASN A 331 -0.78 -13.48 -13.61
CA ASN A 331 -1.90 -13.95 -14.40
C ASN A 331 -2.26 -15.39 -14.00
N LEU A 332 -3.44 -15.58 -13.40
CA LEU A 332 -3.99 -16.91 -13.10
C LEU A 332 -4.76 -17.54 -14.28
N GLY A 333 -5.12 -16.75 -15.29
CA GLY A 333 -5.84 -17.20 -16.48
C GLY A 333 -4.94 -17.51 -17.67
N CYS A 334 -5.54 -17.74 -18.82
CA CYS A 334 -4.81 -17.93 -20.07
C CYS A 334 -4.38 -16.58 -20.70
N ALA A 335 -3.60 -16.62 -21.78
CA ALA A 335 -3.15 -15.39 -22.45
C ALA A 335 -4.31 -14.61 -23.12
N LYS A 336 -5.37 -15.31 -23.54
CA LYS A 336 -6.56 -14.71 -24.16
C LYS A 336 -7.59 -14.19 -23.15
N ASN A 337 -7.58 -14.73 -21.93
CA ASN A 337 -8.46 -14.37 -20.83
C ASN A 337 -7.64 -14.23 -19.55
N PRO A 338 -6.83 -13.17 -19.43
CA PRO A 338 -5.99 -12.97 -18.24
C PRO A 338 -6.86 -12.75 -17.00
N LYS A 339 -6.43 -13.33 -15.87
CA LYS A 339 -7.03 -13.14 -14.55
C LYS A 339 -5.98 -12.57 -13.61
N PRO A 340 -5.88 -11.23 -13.50
CA PRO A 340 -4.95 -10.60 -12.57
C PRO A 340 -5.21 -11.03 -11.13
N PHE A 341 -4.15 -11.43 -10.44
CA PHE A 341 -4.17 -11.67 -8.99
C PHE A 341 -2.97 -10.99 -8.36
N TYR A 342 -3.18 -10.29 -7.26
CA TYR A 342 -2.18 -9.43 -6.65
C TYR A 342 -1.56 -10.10 -5.43
N LEU A 343 -0.46 -10.82 -5.66
CA LEU A 343 0.28 -11.49 -4.60
C LEU A 343 0.83 -10.49 -3.59
N TYR A 344 0.98 -10.93 -2.35
CA TYR A 344 1.63 -10.20 -1.27
C TYR A 344 0.91 -8.95 -0.78
N SER A 345 -0.14 -8.42 -1.41
CA SER A 345 -0.74 -7.16 -0.96
C SER A 345 -1.18 -7.25 0.50
N ARG A 346 -0.97 -6.20 1.30
CA ARG A 346 -1.56 -6.09 2.64
C ARG A 346 -1.66 -4.66 3.12
N LYS A 347 -2.60 -4.42 4.03
CA LYS A 347 -2.71 -3.15 4.75
C LYS A 347 -1.44 -2.95 5.57
N HIS A 348 -0.95 -1.72 5.58
CA HIS A 348 0.31 -1.32 6.17
C HIS A 348 0.17 -1.13 7.69
N GLY A 349 -0.16 -2.22 8.39
CA GLY A 349 -0.14 -2.29 9.84
C GLY A 349 1.19 -2.86 10.34
N ASP A 350 1.75 -2.22 11.35
CA ASP A 350 3.04 -2.53 11.98
C ASP A 350 3.04 -1.97 13.42
N PRO A 351 4.08 -2.17 14.24
CA PRO A 351 4.11 -1.64 15.60
C PRO A 351 4.02 -0.10 15.70
N GLU A 352 4.45 0.66 14.69
CA GLU A 352 4.34 2.13 14.65
C GLU A 352 2.98 2.59 14.06
N ARG A 353 2.30 1.73 13.29
CA ARG A 353 0.92 1.89 12.78
C ARG A 353 -0.01 0.84 13.39
N ASP A 354 -0.02 0.76 14.72
CA ASP A 354 -0.73 -0.26 15.49
C ASP A 354 -2.26 -0.21 15.34
N TYR A 355 -2.81 0.93 14.93
CA TYR A 355 -4.23 1.14 14.59
C TYR A 355 -4.64 0.46 13.27
N ASN A 356 -3.69 0.10 12.40
CA ASN A 356 -3.99 -0.60 11.15
C ASN A 356 -4.03 -2.12 11.38
N TRP A 357 -5.15 -2.76 11.02
CA TRP A 357 -5.28 -4.22 10.99
C TRP A 357 -4.84 -4.78 9.64
N PHE A 358 -3.69 -5.44 9.59
CA PHE A 358 -3.20 -6.13 8.40
C PHE A 358 -3.67 -7.59 8.39
N ASN A 359 -3.86 -8.14 7.19
CA ASN A 359 -4.17 -9.55 6.98
C ASN A 359 -3.32 -10.11 5.83
N LEU A 360 -2.77 -11.31 6.02
CA LEU A 360 -1.93 -12.06 5.07
C LEU A 360 -2.25 -13.55 5.21
N GLU A 361 -3.27 -14.04 4.53
CA GLU A 361 -3.73 -15.43 4.68
C GLU A 361 -2.57 -16.42 4.54
N PRO A 362 -2.44 -17.40 5.46
CA PRO A 362 -1.35 -18.35 5.47
C PRO A 362 -1.58 -19.43 4.41
N GLU A 363 -1.56 -19.02 3.13
CA GLU A 363 -1.82 -19.88 1.97
C GLU A 363 -0.69 -19.73 0.93
N TYR A 364 -0.59 -20.72 0.03
CA TYR A 364 0.40 -20.73 -1.05
C TYR A 364 0.29 -19.54 -1.99
N TYR A 365 -0.90 -18.97 -2.16
CA TYR A 365 -1.16 -17.74 -2.90
C TYR A 365 -1.89 -16.79 -1.97
N THR A 366 -1.19 -15.74 -1.53
CA THR A 366 -1.68 -14.86 -0.46
C THR A 366 -1.94 -13.45 -0.99
N GLN A 367 -3.10 -12.92 -0.63
CA GLN A 367 -3.53 -11.55 -0.86
C GLN A 367 -4.27 -11.08 0.39
N GLY A 368 -3.93 -9.89 0.85
CA GLY A 368 -4.50 -9.26 2.04
C GLY A 368 -5.54 -8.19 1.73
N ASN A 369 -5.98 -7.52 2.79
CA ASN A 369 -6.84 -6.33 2.72
C ASN A 369 -6.03 -5.07 2.38
N GLY A 370 -6.72 -3.99 1.99
CA GLY A 370 -6.15 -2.64 1.93
C GLY A 370 -7.23 -1.57 1.72
N ASN A 371 -6.87 -0.31 1.92
CA ASN A 371 -7.81 0.78 1.68
C ASN A 371 -7.80 1.16 0.19
N TYR A 372 -8.94 1.66 -0.29
CA TYR A 372 -9.16 2.05 -1.69
C TYR A 372 -8.05 2.94 -2.24
N ARG A 373 -7.78 4.08 -1.59
CA ARG A 373 -6.74 5.04 -2.00
C ARG A 373 -5.37 4.38 -2.07
N ASP A 374 -5.01 3.62 -1.03
CA ASP A 374 -3.67 3.04 -0.93
C ASP A 374 -3.39 2.09 -2.10
N ILE A 375 -4.29 1.13 -2.32
CA ILE A 375 -4.14 0.13 -3.39
C ILE A 375 -4.18 0.81 -4.77
N ASN A 376 -5.10 1.75 -4.99
CA ASN A 376 -5.22 2.48 -6.24
C ASN A 376 -3.92 3.22 -6.60
N GLN A 377 -3.37 3.96 -5.64
CA GLN A 377 -2.08 4.63 -5.81
C GLN A 377 -0.93 3.66 -6.10
N ASN A 378 -0.84 2.54 -5.38
CA ASN A 378 0.26 1.60 -5.58
C ASN A 378 0.19 0.90 -6.94
N ARG A 379 -1.02 0.65 -7.45
CA ARG A 379 -1.25 -0.01 -8.74
C ARG A 379 -1.23 0.94 -9.94
N ARG A 380 -1.07 2.26 -9.71
CA ARG A 380 -1.06 3.32 -10.73
C ARG A 380 -0.22 2.96 -11.95
N ASN A 381 0.98 2.45 -11.72
CA ASN A 381 1.98 2.22 -12.77
C ASN A 381 2.07 0.76 -13.22
N ASP A 382 1.25 -0.15 -12.70
CA ASP A 382 1.40 -1.59 -12.95
C ASP A 382 1.29 -1.93 -14.45
N VAL A 383 0.45 -1.22 -15.20
CA VAL A 383 0.28 -1.38 -16.66
C VAL A 383 1.56 -1.10 -17.45
N LEU A 384 2.43 -0.25 -16.91
CA LEU A 384 3.73 0.06 -17.51
C LEU A 384 4.63 -1.18 -17.42
N PHE A 385 4.62 -1.89 -16.29
CA PHE A 385 5.43 -3.08 -16.04
C PHE A 385 4.81 -4.38 -16.60
N ASN A 386 3.49 -4.51 -16.62
CA ASN A 386 2.78 -5.76 -16.86
C ASN A 386 1.74 -5.63 -17.97
N ARG A 387 2.07 -6.15 -19.16
CA ARG A 387 1.21 -6.04 -20.36
C ARG A 387 -0.17 -6.71 -20.21
N PHE A 388 -0.24 -7.85 -19.52
CA PHE A 388 -1.49 -8.62 -19.39
C PHE A 388 -2.57 -7.90 -18.57
N LEU A 389 -2.21 -6.83 -17.84
CA LEU A 389 -3.18 -6.07 -17.06
C LEU A 389 -4.12 -5.24 -17.93
N GLY A 390 -3.66 -4.72 -19.07
CA GLY A 390 -4.46 -3.86 -19.94
C GLY A 390 -5.24 -2.80 -19.14
N THR A 391 -6.57 -2.85 -19.22
CA THR A 391 -7.52 -1.96 -18.53
C THR A 391 -8.00 -2.47 -17.17
N ALA A 392 -7.52 -3.63 -16.69
CA ALA A 392 -8.09 -4.32 -15.53
C ALA A 392 -8.15 -3.46 -14.26
N ASN A 393 -7.10 -2.67 -13.96
CA ASN A 393 -7.12 -1.76 -12.80
C ASN A 393 -8.10 -0.60 -12.98
N ILE A 394 -8.18 -0.01 -14.18
CA ILE A 394 -9.16 1.04 -14.49
C ILE A 394 -10.57 0.47 -14.24
N ARG A 395 -10.87 -0.69 -14.83
CA ARG A 395 -12.15 -1.38 -14.67
C ARG A 395 -12.49 -1.67 -13.21
N GLN A 396 -11.57 -2.26 -12.45
CA GLN A 396 -11.78 -2.57 -11.03
C GLN A 396 -12.17 -1.32 -10.23
N PHE A 397 -11.39 -0.24 -10.33
CA PHE A 397 -11.61 0.95 -9.50
C PHE A 397 -12.79 1.81 -9.98
N MET A 398 -13.04 1.87 -11.28
CA MET A 398 -14.20 2.59 -11.85
C MET A 398 -15.52 1.87 -11.55
N ASN A 399 -15.55 0.53 -11.50
CA ASN A 399 -16.73 -0.24 -11.08
C ASN A 399 -17.09 -0.02 -9.62
N LEU A 400 -16.11 0.34 -8.78
CA LEU A 400 -16.32 0.66 -7.38
C LEU A 400 -16.81 2.10 -7.12
N ILE A 401 -16.95 2.93 -8.17
CA ILE A 401 -17.54 4.27 -8.07
C ILE A 401 -19.07 4.17 -8.02
N GLN A 402 -19.66 4.80 -7.01
CA GLN A 402 -21.09 4.98 -6.82
C GLN A 402 -21.67 6.03 -7.79
N LEU A 403 -22.99 6.03 -7.97
CA LEU A 403 -23.66 7.05 -8.79
C LEU A 403 -23.42 8.48 -8.28
N ASP A 404 -23.25 8.66 -6.97
CA ASP A 404 -22.91 9.95 -6.35
C ASP A 404 -21.39 10.25 -6.31
N GLY A 405 -20.59 9.48 -7.05
CA GLY A 405 -19.16 9.70 -7.22
C GLY A 405 -18.30 9.40 -6.00
N TYR A 406 -18.82 8.71 -4.97
CA TYR A 406 -18.03 8.16 -3.87
C TYR A 406 -17.69 6.68 -4.10
N ASN A 407 -17.08 6.00 -3.12
CA ASN A 407 -16.59 4.62 -3.24
C ASN A 407 -16.51 3.92 -1.87
N PRO A 408 -16.40 2.58 -1.82
CA PRO A 408 -16.12 1.84 -0.58
C PRO A 408 -14.73 2.15 -0.03
N LEU A 409 -14.51 1.90 1.27
CA LEU A 409 -13.23 2.18 1.93
C LEU A 409 -12.24 1.02 1.78
N SER A 410 -12.68 -0.21 2.05
CA SER A 410 -11.81 -1.38 2.10
C SER A 410 -11.99 -2.23 0.85
N ILE A 411 -10.86 -2.69 0.30
CA ILE A 411 -10.79 -3.72 -0.73
C ILE A 411 -10.13 -4.94 -0.09
N ASN A 412 -10.85 -6.04 -0.07
CA ASN A 412 -10.41 -7.31 0.51
C ASN A 412 -9.85 -8.23 -0.58
N GLY A 413 -9.28 -9.37 -0.18
CA GLY A 413 -8.77 -10.36 -1.14
C GLY A 413 -9.84 -10.85 -2.11
N SER A 414 -9.45 -11.07 -3.36
CA SER A 414 -10.35 -11.58 -4.41
C SER A 414 -10.73 -13.03 -4.11
N SER A 415 -12.02 -13.35 -4.27
CA SER A 415 -12.53 -14.71 -4.32
C SER A 415 -12.99 -15.04 -5.74
N TYR A 416 -13.10 -16.33 -6.04
CA TYR A 416 -13.46 -16.81 -7.35
C TYR A 416 -14.54 -17.88 -7.25
N ARG A 417 -15.35 -17.97 -8.30
CA ARG A 417 -16.33 -19.04 -8.50
C ARG A 417 -16.21 -19.54 -9.93
N LEU A 418 -16.47 -20.82 -10.16
CA LEU A 418 -16.53 -21.34 -11.52
C LEU A 418 -17.70 -20.71 -12.27
N ASN A 419 -17.54 -20.43 -13.57
CA ASN A 419 -18.65 -19.98 -14.40
C ASN A 419 -19.75 -21.07 -14.42
N ASN A 420 -21.00 -20.67 -14.24
CA ASN A 420 -22.16 -21.57 -14.19
C ASN A 420 -22.39 -22.35 -15.49
N GLU A 421 -21.82 -21.88 -16.60
CA GLU A 421 -21.90 -22.54 -17.92
C GLU A 421 -20.92 -23.71 -18.07
N ILE A 422 -19.98 -23.88 -17.13
CA ILE A 422 -18.92 -24.87 -17.20
C ILE A 422 -19.40 -26.20 -16.61
N ASP A 423 -19.24 -27.27 -17.39
CA ASP A 423 -19.41 -28.63 -16.90
C ASP A 423 -18.23 -29.01 -16.00
N VAL A 424 -18.47 -28.98 -14.69
CA VAL A 424 -17.48 -29.30 -13.66
C VAL A 424 -16.92 -30.72 -13.85
N ASP A 425 -17.76 -31.68 -14.26
CA ASP A 425 -17.37 -33.08 -14.36
C ASP A 425 -16.45 -33.29 -15.57
N LEU A 426 -16.68 -32.58 -16.68
CA LEU A 426 -15.74 -32.53 -17.81
C LEU A 426 -14.41 -31.86 -17.44
N LEU A 427 -14.45 -30.70 -16.75
CA LEU A 427 -13.24 -30.02 -16.31
C LEU A 427 -12.39 -30.92 -15.39
N LEU A 428 -13.02 -31.60 -14.43
CA LEU A 428 -12.32 -32.52 -13.54
C LEU A 428 -11.79 -33.76 -14.28
N ALA A 429 -12.55 -34.28 -15.25
CA ALA A 429 -12.09 -35.38 -16.09
C ALA A 429 -10.84 -35.00 -16.90
N ASP A 430 -10.71 -33.77 -17.37
CA ASP A 430 -9.52 -33.30 -18.08
C ASP A 430 -8.30 -33.14 -17.16
N LEU A 431 -8.54 -32.79 -15.88
CA LEU A 431 -7.47 -32.53 -14.91
C LEU A 431 -6.99 -33.77 -14.16
N PHE A 432 -7.86 -34.74 -13.89
CA PHE A 432 -7.56 -35.89 -13.03
C PHE A 432 -7.63 -37.23 -13.76
N LYS A 433 -6.79 -38.19 -13.34
CA LYS A 433 -6.77 -39.58 -13.83
C LYS A 433 -7.92 -40.41 -13.27
N THR A 434 -8.43 -40.03 -12.10
CA THR A 434 -9.47 -40.73 -11.33
C THR A 434 -10.43 -39.71 -10.72
N GLU A 435 -11.65 -40.12 -10.38
CA GLU A 435 -12.61 -39.24 -9.71
C GLU A 435 -12.08 -38.70 -8.38
N VAL A 436 -12.37 -37.42 -8.11
CA VAL A 436 -12.01 -36.72 -6.86
C VAL A 436 -13.24 -35.99 -6.31
N PRO A 437 -14.18 -36.70 -5.65
CA PRO A 437 -15.48 -36.15 -5.24
C PRO A 437 -15.37 -34.93 -4.32
N ASP A 438 -14.37 -34.90 -3.44
CA ASP A 438 -14.14 -33.79 -2.52
C ASP A 438 -13.76 -32.50 -3.27
N PHE A 439 -13.00 -32.61 -4.37
CA PHE A 439 -12.59 -31.45 -5.17
C PHE A 439 -13.79 -30.80 -5.87
N ARG A 440 -14.76 -31.61 -6.34
CA ARG A 440 -16.04 -31.13 -6.90
C ARG A 440 -16.81 -30.25 -5.92
N LYS A 441 -16.80 -30.61 -4.63
CA LYS A 441 -17.45 -29.84 -3.56
C LYS A 441 -16.75 -28.50 -3.28
N ILE A 442 -15.44 -28.41 -3.57
CA ILE A 442 -14.68 -27.17 -3.43
C ILE A 442 -15.02 -26.22 -4.57
N LEU A 443 -15.05 -26.71 -5.81
CA LEU A 443 -15.39 -25.90 -6.99
C LEU A 443 -16.86 -25.44 -7.03
N SER A 444 -17.76 -26.06 -6.26
CA SER A 444 -19.16 -25.65 -6.16
C SER A 444 -19.41 -24.46 -5.22
N LYS A 445 -18.37 -23.98 -4.54
CA LYS A 445 -18.40 -22.82 -3.65
C LYS A 445 -17.39 -21.77 -4.11
N GLU A 446 -17.35 -20.64 -3.43
CA GLU A 446 -16.28 -19.67 -3.61
C GLU A 446 -14.96 -20.22 -3.06
N PHE A 447 -13.87 -19.95 -3.80
CA PHE A 447 -12.53 -20.41 -3.47
C PHE A 447 -11.48 -19.31 -3.70
N THR A 448 -10.31 -19.51 -3.09
CA THR A 448 -9.11 -18.69 -3.30
C THR A 448 -8.07 -19.50 -4.07
N PRO A 449 -7.13 -18.85 -4.79
CA PRO A 449 -6.04 -19.57 -5.47
C PRO A 449 -5.21 -20.41 -4.50
N GLY A 450 -5.01 -19.93 -3.27
CA GLY A 450 -4.24 -20.63 -2.24
C GLY A 450 -4.87 -21.96 -1.82
N LYS A 451 -6.18 -21.97 -1.57
CA LYS A 451 -6.94 -23.19 -1.23
C LYS A 451 -6.97 -24.19 -2.38
N ILE A 452 -7.22 -23.73 -3.61
CA ILE A 452 -7.21 -24.61 -4.78
C ILE A 452 -5.83 -25.24 -4.97
N TYR A 453 -4.76 -24.45 -4.88
CA TYR A 453 -3.40 -24.96 -5.04
C TYR A 453 -3.03 -25.99 -3.96
N GLN A 454 -3.41 -25.77 -2.71
CA GLN A 454 -3.20 -26.73 -1.62
C GLN A 454 -3.86 -28.08 -1.92
N GLU A 455 -5.09 -28.07 -2.42
CA GLU A 455 -5.83 -29.30 -2.75
C GLU A 455 -5.30 -30.00 -3.99
N LEU A 456 -4.77 -29.24 -4.96
CA LEU A 456 -4.04 -29.79 -6.11
C LEU A 456 -2.77 -30.52 -5.65
N LEU A 457 -1.99 -29.94 -4.73
CA LEU A 457 -0.81 -30.61 -4.15
C LEU A 457 -1.17 -31.90 -3.40
N ARG A 458 -2.24 -31.89 -2.61
CA ARG A 458 -2.74 -33.10 -1.91
C ARG A 458 -3.11 -34.24 -2.86
N ASN A 459 -3.52 -33.91 -4.08
CA ASN A 459 -3.93 -34.87 -5.10
C ASN A 459 -2.94 -34.95 -6.29
N GLU A 460 -1.70 -34.49 -6.13
CA GLU A 460 -0.73 -34.35 -7.22
C GLU A 460 -0.53 -35.66 -8.01
N THR A 461 -0.45 -36.79 -7.30
CA THR A 461 -0.28 -38.12 -7.92
C THR A 461 -1.44 -38.53 -8.84
N LYS A 462 -2.64 -37.98 -8.59
CA LYS A 462 -3.86 -38.22 -9.37
C LYS A 462 -4.02 -37.25 -10.54
N LEU A 463 -3.26 -36.15 -10.60
CA LEU A 463 -3.35 -35.18 -11.69
C LEU A 463 -2.79 -35.74 -13.02
N LYS A 464 -3.36 -35.28 -14.12
CA LYS A 464 -2.88 -35.49 -15.50
C LYS A 464 -1.83 -34.45 -15.91
N VAL A 465 -1.85 -33.27 -15.28
CA VAL A 465 -1.00 -32.10 -15.56
C VAL A 465 -0.33 -31.62 -14.27
N SER A 466 0.58 -30.65 -14.36
CA SER A 466 1.17 -30.05 -13.14
C SER A 466 0.13 -29.28 -12.31
N PRO A 467 0.33 -29.10 -11.00
CA PRO A 467 -0.55 -28.26 -10.17
C PRO A 467 -0.72 -26.83 -10.70
N ASP A 468 0.34 -26.23 -11.24
CA ASP A 468 0.28 -24.88 -11.83
C ASP A 468 -0.58 -24.84 -13.11
N GLU A 469 -0.47 -25.86 -13.98
CA GLU A 469 -1.32 -25.98 -15.17
C GLU A 469 -2.78 -26.22 -14.79
N ALA A 470 -3.05 -27.09 -13.81
CA ALA A 470 -4.40 -27.34 -13.32
C ALA A 470 -5.02 -26.08 -12.70
N LEU A 471 -4.26 -25.34 -11.89
CA LEU A 471 -4.69 -24.05 -11.33
C LEU A 471 -5.08 -23.10 -12.47
N LYS A 472 -4.22 -22.95 -13.48
CA LYS A 472 -4.48 -22.05 -14.60
C LYS A 472 -5.73 -22.42 -15.39
N SER A 473 -5.98 -23.72 -15.61
CA SER A 473 -7.20 -24.20 -16.27
C SER A 473 -8.45 -23.85 -15.47
N ILE A 474 -8.46 -24.10 -14.15
CA ILE A 474 -9.60 -23.76 -13.28
C ILE A 474 -9.89 -22.25 -13.31
N PHE A 475 -8.86 -21.41 -13.19
CA PHE A 475 -9.01 -19.96 -13.11
C PHE A 475 -9.38 -19.31 -14.45
N THR A 476 -8.98 -19.92 -15.58
CA THR A 476 -9.43 -19.49 -16.91
C THR A 476 -10.96 -19.56 -17.03
N GLU A 477 -11.56 -20.58 -16.42
CA GLU A 477 -13.00 -20.84 -16.41
C GLU A 477 -13.73 -20.22 -15.19
N SER A 478 -13.03 -19.41 -14.39
CA SER A 478 -13.58 -18.78 -13.19
C SER A 478 -13.95 -17.31 -13.39
N LEU A 479 -14.96 -16.87 -12.65
CA LEU A 479 -15.36 -15.48 -12.48
C LEU A 479 -14.71 -14.92 -11.21
N GLU A 480 -14.13 -13.73 -11.31
CA GLU A 480 -13.58 -13.01 -10.16
C GLU A 480 -14.68 -12.24 -9.43
N GLU A 481 -14.70 -12.36 -8.11
CA GLU A 481 -15.56 -11.59 -7.22
C GLU A 481 -14.72 -10.54 -6.49
N THR A 482 -14.92 -9.26 -6.82
CA THR A 482 -14.29 -8.16 -6.07
C THR A 482 -15.01 -8.01 -4.73
N ASN A 483 -14.27 -8.03 -3.63
CA ASN A 483 -14.83 -7.92 -2.28
C ASN A 483 -14.51 -6.54 -1.68
N ALA A 484 -15.44 -5.59 -1.80
CA ALA A 484 -15.26 -4.24 -1.28
C ALA A 484 -16.33 -3.90 -0.24
N THR A 485 -15.92 -3.29 0.88
CA THR A 485 -16.81 -2.97 2.00
C THR A 485 -16.83 -1.48 2.31
N PHE A 486 -18.03 -0.99 2.67
CA PHE A 486 -18.18 0.30 3.30
C PHE A 486 -17.35 0.37 4.59
N GLY A 487 -16.78 1.54 4.86
CA GLY A 487 -15.94 1.79 6.04
C GLY A 487 -16.59 2.76 7.01
N GLU A 488 -15.93 3.89 7.23
CA GLU A 488 -16.37 4.89 8.22
C GLU A 488 -17.00 6.14 7.59
N GLY A 489 -16.96 6.27 6.25
CA GLY A 489 -17.48 7.42 5.52
C GLY A 489 -16.86 7.54 4.13
N TYR A 490 -17.07 8.69 3.47
CA TYR A 490 -16.59 8.93 2.11
C TYR A 490 -15.64 10.11 2.04
N TRP A 491 -14.40 9.82 1.65
CA TRP A 491 -13.35 10.82 1.45
C TRP A 491 -13.54 11.53 0.12
N ILE A 492 -13.35 12.84 0.12
CA ILE A 492 -13.61 13.67 -1.06
C ILE A 492 -12.51 13.53 -2.13
N ASP A 493 -11.32 13.03 -1.79
CA ASP A 493 -10.17 12.92 -2.70
C ASP A 493 -10.08 11.58 -3.45
N HIS A 494 -10.83 10.55 -3.04
CA HIS A 494 -10.66 9.18 -3.55
C HIS A 494 -10.84 9.05 -5.07
N PHE A 495 -11.74 9.83 -5.66
CA PHE A 495 -12.00 9.78 -7.11
C PHE A 495 -10.79 10.21 -7.94
N THR A 496 -9.91 11.04 -7.38
CA THR A 496 -8.79 11.65 -8.10
C THR A 496 -7.77 10.60 -8.56
N TYR A 497 -7.63 9.52 -7.80
CA TYR A 497 -6.67 8.45 -8.09
C TYR A 497 -7.09 7.58 -9.28
N ASN A 498 -8.39 7.46 -9.57
CA ASN A 498 -8.88 6.71 -10.72
C ASN A 498 -8.40 7.31 -12.04
N PHE A 499 -8.35 8.64 -12.11
CA PHE A 499 -7.89 9.33 -13.31
C PHE A 499 -6.38 9.14 -13.52
N ASP A 500 -5.60 9.00 -12.45
CA ASP A 500 -4.18 8.66 -12.56
C ASP A 500 -3.96 7.28 -13.24
N LEU A 501 -4.87 6.30 -13.07
CA LEU A 501 -4.79 5.01 -13.78
C LEU A 501 -4.97 5.18 -15.30
N ILE A 502 -5.89 6.04 -15.71
CA ILE A 502 -6.17 6.34 -17.12
C ILE A 502 -4.96 7.05 -17.74
N GLU A 503 -4.40 8.05 -17.05
CA GLU A 503 -3.18 8.72 -17.53
C GLU A 503 -2.01 7.73 -17.67
N SER A 504 -1.77 6.86 -16.68
CA SER A 504 -0.70 5.86 -16.76
C SER A 504 -0.92 4.83 -17.86
N TYR A 505 -2.17 4.44 -18.17
CA TYR A 505 -2.48 3.61 -19.33
C TYR A 505 -2.11 4.32 -20.65
N LEU A 506 -2.47 5.60 -20.78
CA LEU A 506 -2.21 6.41 -21.98
C LEU A 506 -0.73 6.76 -22.17
N LEU A 507 0.11 6.66 -21.14
CA LEU A 507 1.58 6.73 -21.30
C LEU A 507 2.13 5.59 -22.16
N LYS A 508 1.38 4.48 -22.32
CA LYS A 508 1.76 3.28 -23.08
C LYS A 508 0.85 3.02 -24.28
N TYR A 509 -0.43 3.34 -24.18
CA TYR A 509 -1.46 3.05 -25.18
C TYR A 509 -2.24 4.32 -25.63
N PRO A 510 -1.56 5.41 -26.05
CA PRO A 510 -2.24 6.65 -26.45
C PRO A 510 -3.10 6.51 -27.72
N ASP A 511 -2.77 5.53 -28.56
CA ASP A 511 -3.49 5.09 -29.76
C ASP A 511 -4.78 4.32 -29.44
N GLN A 512 -4.91 3.74 -28.24
CA GLN A 512 -6.10 2.99 -27.81
C GLN A 512 -7.10 3.83 -27.02
N LEU A 513 -6.99 5.16 -27.07
CA LEU A 513 -7.89 6.05 -26.32
C LEU A 513 -9.37 5.85 -26.72
N GLU A 514 -9.63 5.64 -28.00
CA GLU A 514 -11.00 5.41 -28.48
C GLU A 514 -11.56 4.10 -27.90
N GLU A 515 -10.84 3.00 -28.07
CA GLU A 515 -11.21 1.67 -27.56
C GLU A 515 -11.46 1.71 -26.04
N LEU A 516 -10.57 2.37 -25.29
CA LEU A 516 -10.68 2.53 -23.85
C LEU A 516 -11.97 3.22 -23.40
N LEU A 517 -12.47 4.18 -24.18
CA LEU A 517 -13.63 5.00 -23.81
C LEU A 517 -14.96 4.35 -24.20
N PHE A 518 -15.00 3.61 -25.31
CA PHE A 518 -16.26 3.22 -25.96
C PHE A 518 -16.51 1.72 -26.05
N ASP A 519 -15.48 0.87 -26.11
CA ASP A 519 -15.65 -0.53 -26.54
C ASP A 519 -16.12 -1.47 -25.41
N ASP A 520 -15.81 -1.15 -24.16
CA ASP A 520 -16.26 -1.92 -22.98
C ASP A 520 -17.48 -1.25 -22.35
N ASP A 521 -18.66 -1.80 -22.60
CA ASP A 521 -19.96 -1.37 -22.09
C ASP A 521 -20.37 -2.06 -20.79
N THR A 522 -19.45 -2.79 -20.15
CA THR A 522 -19.77 -3.62 -18.98
C THR A 522 -19.32 -2.98 -17.65
N TYR A 523 -19.06 -1.67 -17.62
CA TYR A 523 -18.80 -0.94 -16.38
C TYR A 523 -20.06 -0.82 -15.53
N MET A 524 -19.93 -0.90 -14.21
CA MET A 524 -21.04 -0.88 -13.26
C MET A 524 -20.91 0.29 -12.27
N TYR A 525 -21.98 0.59 -11.53
CA TYR A 525 -21.93 1.51 -10.39
C TYR A 525 -22.08 0.74 -9.07
N TYR A 526 -21.16 0.98 -8.14
CA TYR A 526 -21.21 0.36 -6.81
C TYR A 526 -22.44 0.84 -6.03
N GLN A 527 -23.13 -0.07 -5.36
CA GLN A 527 -24.26 0.23 -4.47
C GLN A 527 -23.79 0.10 -3.02
N SER A 528 -23.74 1.22 -2.32
CA SER A 528 -23.38 1.26 -0.90
C SER A 528 -24.55 0.92 0.03
N PRO A 529 -24.29 0.34 1.23
CA PRO A 529 -25.29 0.16 2.29
C PRO A 529 -25.57 1.44 3.10
N ALA A 530 -25.06 2.59 2.68
CA ALA A 530 -25.23 3.88 3.33
C ALA A 530 -25.41 4.98 2.28
N GLU A 531 -26.18 6.02 2.63
CA GLU A 531 -26.41 7.20 1.80
C GLU A 531 -25.93 8.48 2.49
N VAL A 532 -25.58 9.48 1.68
CA VAL A 532 -25.36 10.85 2.14
C VAL A 532 -26.69 11.56 2.29
N LEU A 533 -26.97 12.09 3.48
CA LEU A 533 -28.18 12.84 3.75
C LEU A 533 -28.16 14.22 3.06
N PRO A 534 -29.33 14.75 2.66
CA PRO A 534 -29.43 16.10 2.11
C PRO A 534 -29.04 17.14 3.18
N ARG A 535 -28.64 18.33 2.73
CA ARG A 535 -28.10 19.41 3.58
C ARG A 535 -29.03 19.78 4.73
N GLU A 536 -30.34 19.82 4.49
CA GLU A 536 -31.35 20.17 5.50
C GLU A 536 -31.43 19.17 6.66
N GLU A 537 -30.96 17.94 6.47
CA GLU A 537 -30.96 16.90 7.52
C GLU A 537 -29.70 16.96 8.39
N LYS A 538 -28.58 17.45 7.84
CA LYS A 538 -27.25 17.36 8.48
C LYS A 538 -26.71 18.68 9.03
N ILE A 539 -27.31 19.81 8.67
CA ILE A 539 -26.90 21.15 9.16
C ILE A 539 -27.77 21.56 10.36
N GLY A 540 -27.12 21.89 11.48
CA GLY A 540 -27.83 22.25 12.72
C GLY A 540 -27.12 23.30 13.58
N LEU A 541 -27.94 23.99 14.39
CA LEU A 541 -27.53 24.96 15.38
C LEU A 541 -27.10 24.26 16.67
N THR A 542 -25.86 24.50 17.08
CA THR A 542 -25.27 24.01 18.33
C THR A 542 -25.74 24.81 19.53
N SER A 543 -25.53 24.28 20.74
CA SER A 543 -25.81 24.99 21.99
C SER A 543 -24.98 26.26 22.20
N LYS A 544 -23.87 26.42 21.45
CA LYS A 544 -23.02 27.62 21.46
C LYS A 544 -23.47 28.69 20.46
N GLY A 545 -24.57 28.47 19.74
CA GLY A 545 -25.06 29.40 18.72
C GLY A 545 -24.35 29.28 17.37
N GLU A 546 -23.55 28.24 17.16
CA GLU A 546 -22.78 28.03 15.94
C GLU A 546 -23.46 27.01 15.02
N ILE A 547 -23.33 27.16 13.70
CA ILE A 547 -23.84 26.20 12.72
C ILE A 547 -22.78 25.16 12.40
N ARG A 548 -23.17 23.88 12.42
CA ARG A 548 -22.31 22.74 12.09
C ARG A 548 -23.02 21.70 11.25
N GLN A 549 -22.22 20.92 10.53
CA GLN A 549 -22.69 19.77 9.76
C GLN A 549 -22.29 18.48 10.45
N TYR A 550 -23.24 17.73 11.01
CA TYR A 550 -22.97 16.46 11.68
C TYR A 550 -23.97 15.38 11.28
N GLY A 551 -23.51 14.13 11.31
CA GLY A 551 -24.36 12.97 11.01
C GLY A 551 -24.76 12.92 9.54
N ALA A 552 -23.84 13.20 8.62
CA ALA A 552 -24.14 13.29 7.20
C ALA A 552 -24.49 11.96 6.52
N LEU A 553 -24.40 10.83 7.23
CA LEU A 553 -24.60 9.49 6.68
C LEU A 553 -25.73 8.76 7.39
N ARG A 554 -26.55 8.05 6.62
CA ARG A 554 -27.56 7.12 7.13
C ARG A 554 -27.33 5.73 6.56
N PHE A 555 -27.28 4.74 7.44
CA PHE A 555 -27.19 3.34 7.05
C PHE A 555 -28.56 2.78 6.64
N PHE A 556 -28.55 1.93 5.62
CA PHE A 556 -29.73 1.20 5.20
C PHE A 556 -30.16 0.20 6.25
N THR A 557 -31.46 0.17 6.52
CA THR A 557 -32.12 -0.81 7.39
C THR A 557 -32.00 -2.22 6.81
N PRO A 558 -32.21 -3.28 7.62
CA PRO A 558 -32.27 -4.65 7.11
C PRO A 558 -33.30 -4.86 6.00
N GLU A 559 -34.41 -4.11 6.02
CA GLU A 559 -35.43 -4.15 4.97
C GLU A 559 -34.94 -3.52 3.66
N GLU A 560 -34.33 -2.34 3.73
CA GLU A 560 -33.72 -1.68 2.56
C GLU A 560 -32.62 -2.55 1.94
N LYS A 561 -31.76 -3.17 2.78
CA LYS A 561 -30.72 -4.10 2.32
C LYS A 561 -31.30 -5.32 1.60
N ARG A 562 -32.38 -5.91 2.13
CA ARG A 562 -33.09 -7.02 1.46
C ARG A 562 -33.70 -6.56 0.14
N LYS A 563 -34.28 -5.36 0.09
CA LYS A 563 -34.91 -4.80 -1.12
C LYS A 563 -33.93 -4.72 -2.29
N ILE A 564 -32.71 -4.25 -2.06
CA ILE A 564 -31.67 -4.15 -3.11
C ILE A 564 -30.86 -5.44 -3.31
N GLY A 565 -31.09 -6.48 -2.48
CA GLY A 565 -30.32 -7.72 -2.50
C GLY A 565 -28.88 -7.54 -2.04
N PHE A 566 -28.63 -6.66 -1.07
CA PHE A 566 -27.29 -6.37 -0.56
C PHE A 566 -26.68 -7.57 0.16
N VAL A 567 -25.46 -7.95 -0.22
CA VAL A 567 -24.68 -9.01 0.43
C VAL A 567 -23.51 -8.40 1.19
N GLU A 568 -23.48 -8.63 2.50
CA GLU A 568 -22.40 -8.16 3.37
C GLU A 568 -21.05 -8.76 2.96
N GLY A 569 -19.99 -7.96 3.06
CA GLY A 569 -18.62 -8.38 2.73
C GLY A 569 -18.28 -8.42 1.23
N LYS A 570 -19.27 -8.24 0.34
CA LYS A 570 -19.10 -8.31 -1.12
C LYS A 570 -19.29 -6.96 -1.81
N SER A 571 -18.83 -6.87 -3.05
CA SER A 571 -19.25 -5.75 -3.91
C SER A 571 -20.69 -5.93 -4.37
N ASN A 572 -21.45 -4.85 -4.27
CA ASN A 572 -22.83 -4.77 -4.70
C ASN A 572 -22.93 -3.69 -5.78
N TYR A 573 -23.82 -3.87 -6.76
CA TYR A 573 -23.95 -2.96 -7.89
C TYR A 573 -25.39 -2.50 -8.08
N HIS A 574 -25.58 -1.28 -8.59
CA HIS A 574 -26.88 -0.70 -8.87
C HIS A 574 -27.62 -1.52 -9.93
N LYS A 575 -28.92 -1.72 -9.67
CA LYS A 575 -29.84 -2.40 -10.58
C LYS A 575 -30.87 -1.43 -11.15
N THR A 576 -31.45 -1.79 -12.28
CA THR A 576 -32.64 -1.14 -12.81
C THR A 576 -33.88 -1.56 -12.01
N GLU A 577 -35.01 -0.87 -12.20
CA GLU A 577 -36.30 -1.25 -11.63
C GLU A 577 -36.75 -2.66 -12.07
N ASP A 578 -36.29 -3.12 -13.23
CA ASP A 578 -36.54 -4.48 -13.75
C ASP A 578 -35.65 -5.56 -13.07
N GLY A 579 -34.65 -5.14 -12.29
CA GLY A 579 -33.78 -6.01 -11.50
C GLY A 579 -32.42 -6.35 -12.14
N ASP A 580 -32.17 -5.89 -13.36
CA ASP A 580 -30.90 -6.09 -14.07
C ASP A 580 -29.81 -5.16 -13.55
N ILE A 581 -28.54 -5.61 -13.56
CA ILE A 581 -27.42 -4.73 -13.23
C ILE A 581 -27.26 -3.68 -14.33
N TYR A 582 -27.26 -2.40 -13.95
CA TYR A 582 -27.03 -1.32 -14.91
C TYR A 582 -25.55 -1.31 -15.34
N THR A 583 -25.33 -1.28 -16.66
CA THR A 583 -24.01 -1.28 -17.27
C THR A 583 -23.83 -0.08 -18.21
N CYS A 584 -22.58 0.37 -18.36
CA CYS A 584 -22.19 1.55 -19.13
C CYS A 584 -20.73 1.45 -19.60
N ASN A 585 -20.25 2.45 -20.33
CA ASN A 585 -18.84 2.54 -20.72
C ASN A 585 -18.04 3.52 -19.83
N LEU A 586 -16.73 3.55 -20.03
CA LEU A 586 -15.83 4.40 -19.24
C LEU A 586 -16.14 5.90 -19.41
N LEU A 587 -16.54 6.33 -20.62
CA LEU A 587 -16.87 7.73 -20.87
C LEU A 587 -18.06 8.19 -20.03
N GLU A 588 -19.13 7.39 -19.94
CA GLU A 588 -20.26 7.70 -19.04
C GLU A 588 -19.79 7.83 -17.58
N LYS A 589 -18.95 6.90 -17.09
CA LYS A 589 -18.42 6.95 -15.73
C LYS A 589 -17.67 8.27 -15.46
N LEU A 590 -16.89 8.76 -16.41
CA LEU A 590 -16.16 10.03 -16.30
C LEU A 590 -17.11 11.24 -16.35
N ILE A 591 -18.13 11.21 -17.22
CA ILE A 591 -19.16 12.26 -17.30
C ILE A 591 -19.94 12.34 -15.98
N SER A 592 -20.35 11.19 -15.45
CA SER A 592 -21.02 11.06 -14.16
C SER A 592 -20.17 11.66 -13.04
N LEU A 593 -18.92 11.24 -12.95
CA LEU A 593 -18.00 11.70 -11.91
C LEU A 593 -17.74 13.22 -12.01
N ALA A 594 -17.49 13.74 -13.22
CA ALA A 594 -17.27 15.16 -13.43
C ALA A 594 -18.51 15.98 -13.08
N THR A 595 -19.69 15.55 -13.52
CA THR A 595 -20.96 16.23 -13.27
C THR A 595 -21.29 16.28 -11.78
N VAL A 596 -21.19 15.13 -11.09
CA VAL A 596 -21.50 15.05 -9.66
C VAL A 596 -20.50 15.84 -8.81
N LYS A 597 -19.20 15.76 -9.11
CA LYS A 597 -18.19 16.53 -8.36
C LYS A 597 -18.27 18.02 -8.64
N PHE A 598 -18.68 18.43 -9.84
CA PHE A 598 -18.97 19.82 -10.15
C PHE A 598 -20.21 20.35 -9.42
N ALA A 599 -21.23 19.52 -9.26
CA ALA A 599 -22.41 19.85 -8.44
C ALA A 599 -22.07 20.02 -6.95
N LEU A 600 -20.99 19.38 -6.49
CA LEU A 600 -20.48 19.46 -5.12
C LEU A 600 -19.51 20.61 -4.85
N LEU A 601 -19.26 21.48 -5.83
CA LEU A 601 -18.52 22.72 -5.56
C LEU A 601 -19.28 23.56 -4.53
N ASP A 602 -18.52 24.23 -3.67
CA ASP A 602 -19.05 24.98 -2.55
C ASP A 602 -19.83 26.24 -2.96
N GLN A 603 -20.36 26.94 -1.97
CA GLN A 603 -21.18 28.14 -2.11
C GLN A 603 -20.48 29.28 -2.86
N SER A 604 -19.14 29.26 -2.88
CA SER A 604 -18.30 30.24 -3.57
C SER A 604 -17.72 29.72 -4.89
N GLY A 605 -17.99 28.46 -5.26
CA GLY A 605 -17.48 27.84 -6.48
C GLY A 605 -16.02 27.39 -6.43
N PHE A 606 -15.35 27.43 -5.27
CA PHE A 606 -13.90 27.27 -5.17
C PHE A 606 -13.45 25.83 -4.89
N GLY A 607 -13.99 25.21 -3.85
CA GLY A 607 -13.62 23.88 -3.37
C GLY A 607 -14.75 22.87 -3.48
N ILE A 608 -14.43 21.57 -3.48
CA ILE A 608 -15.43 20.50 -3.33
C ILE A 608 -15.79 20.34 -1.85
N MET A 609 -17.08 20.36 -1.52
CA MET A 609 -17.58 20.31 -0.14
C MET A 609 -17.24 18.98 0.56
N MET A 610 -16.82 19.07 1.82
CA MET A 610 -16.62 17.91 2.72
C MET A 610 -17.94 17.45 3.36
N GLU A 611 -18.90 17.11 2.53
CA GLU A 611 -20.30 16.90 2.95
C GLU A 611 -20.65 15.47 3.41
N ALA A 612 -19.66 14.56 3.43
CA ALA A 612 -19.84 13.12 3.66
C ALA A 612 -19.00 12.56 4.83
N ASN A 613 -18.87 13.35 5.91
CA ASN A 613 -18.19 13.05 7.18
C ASN A 613 -16.66 12.88 7.14
N LYS A 614 -16.02 12.79 5.97
CA LYS A 614 -14.55 12.62 5.87
C LYS A 614 -13.91 13.75 5.06
N PRO A 615 -12.64 14.11 5.38
CA PRO A 615 -11.89 15.13 4.64
C PRO A 615 -11.35 14.55 3.32
N GLY A 616 -10.37 15.23 2.72
CA GLY A 616 -9.57 14.74 1.60
C GLY A 616 -8.36 13.93 2.05
N TRP A 617 -7.20 14.15 1.42
CA TRP A 617 -5.99 13.34 1.66
C TRP A 617 -5.54 13.31 3.13
N ASN A 618 -5.55 14.47 3.80
CA ASN A 618 -5.08 14.62 5.17
C ASN A 618 -6.16 14.21 6.18
N ASP A 619 -6.08 12.96 6.64
CA ASP A 619 -7.03 12.40 7.60
C ASP A 619 -7.05 13.17 8.93
N ALA A 620 -5.97 13.91 9.29
CA ALA A 620 -5.89 14.68 10.51
C ALA A 620 -6.76 15.96 10.50
N MET A 621 -7.30 16.33 9.33
CA MET A 621 -8.30 17.38 9.14
C MET A 621 -9.73 16.89 9.37
N ASN A 622 -9.90 15.88 10.23
CA ASN A 622 -11.17 15.19 10.45
C ASN A 622 -12.30 16.06 11.04
N GLY A 623 -12.00 17.29 11.48
CA GLY A 623 -13.01 18.25 11.95
C GLY A 623 -13.60 19.13 10.86
N LEU A 624 -12.91 19.28 9.72
CA LEU A 624 -13.36 20.11 8.59
C LEU A 624 -14.75 19.77 8.03
N PRO A 625 -15.17 18.49 7.91
CA PRO A 625 -16.54 18.17 7.52
C PRO A 625 -17.61 18.82 8.41
N GLY A 626 -17.30 19.01 9.69
CA GLY A 626 -18.19 19.68 10.66
C GLY A 626 -18.31 21.19 10.44
N LEU A 627 -17.28 21.80 9.88
CA LEU A 627 -17.12 23.24 9.68
C LEU A 627 -17.63 23.73 8.32
N LEU A 628 -18.43 22.93 7.60
CA LEU A 628 -18.89 23.26 6.24
C LEU A 628 -17.71 23.58 5.30
N ALA A 629 -16.58 22.89 5.49
CA ALA A 629 -15.37 23.15 4.76
C ALA A 629 -15.40 22.51 3.35
N SER A 630 -14.52 22.99 2.49
CA SER A 630 -14.28 22.46 1.15
C SER A 630 -12.80 22.35 0.82
N GLY A 631 -12.48 21.50 -0.16
CA GLY A 631 -11.12 21.25 -0.63
C GLY A 631 -10.88 21.77 -2.05
N VAL A 632 -9.91 22.67 -2.20
CA VAL A 632 -9.51 23.24 -3.51
C VAL A 632 -8.67 22.25 -4.30
N SER A 633 -7.90 21.40 -3.61
CA SER A 633 -7.12 20.31 -4.21
C SER A 633 -7.98 19.40 -5.07
N GLU A 634 -9.18 19.05 -4.60
CA GLU A 634 -10.11 18.19 -5.30
C GLU A 634 -10.75 18.90 -6.50
N THR A 635 -10.97 20.22 -6.43
CA THR A 635 -11.39 21.04 -7.59
C THR A 635 -10.33 21.05 -8.69
N ILE A 636 -9.04 21.16 -8.32
CA ILE A 636 -7.92 21.09 -9.27
C ILE A 636 -7.90 19.72 -9.97
N GLU A 637 -8.14 18.64 -9.22
CA GLU A 637 -8.20 17.29 -9.77
C GLU A 637 -9.46 17.08 -10.64
N LEU A 638 -10.60 17.70 -10.31
CA LEU A 638 -11.78 17.76 -11.17
C LEU A 638 -11.48 18.46 -12.49
N LEU A 639 -10.71 19.56 -12.48
CA LEU A 639 -10.31 20.25 -13.71
C LEU A 639 -9.57 19.32 -14.68
N ARG A 640 -8.74 18.40 -14.20
CA ARG A 640 -8.05 17.41 -15.06
C ARG A 640 -9.04 16.51 -15.80
N ILE A 641 -10.07 16.04 -15.11
CA ILE A 641 -11.11 15.18 -15.69
C ILE A 641 -11.94 15.97 -16.71
N VAL A 642 -12.37 17.19 -16.36
CA VAL A 642 -13.16 18.03 -17.27
C VAL A 642 -12.35 18.43 -18.51
N ASP A 643 -11.06 18.75 -18.35
CA ASP A 643 -10.13 19.04 -19.45
C ASP A 643 -10.00 17.84 -20.40
N PHE A 644 -9.86 16.64 -19.85
CA PHE A 644 -9.86 15.40 -20.63
C PHE A 644 -11.18 15.15 -21.37
N LEU A 645 -12.34 15.43 -20.75
CA LEU A 645 -13.65 15.32 -21.41
C LEU A 645 -13.82 16.34 -22.55
N VAL A 646 -13.29 17.56 -22.40
CA VAL A 646 -13.24 18.55 -23.50
C VAL A 646 -12.41 18.02 -24.67
N ASP A 647 -11.23 17.47 -24.40
CA ASP A 647 -10.36 16.92 -25.44
C ASP A 647 -10.98 15.70 -26.13
N ALA A 648 -11.55 14.77 -25.35
CA ALA A 648 -12.22 13.58 -25.87
C ALA A 648 -13.45 13.93 -26.73
N SER A 649 -14.30 14.85 -26.26
CA SER A 649 -15.49 15.28 -27.01
C SER A 649 -15.15 16.00 -28.32
N LYS A 650 -14.04 16.76 -28.37
CA LYS A 650 -13.53 17.36 -29.61
C LYS A 650 -12.97 16.31 -30.56
N ARG A 651 -12.13 15.41 -30.04
CA ARG A 651 -11.46 14.36 -30.83
C ARG A 651 -12.46 13.38 -31.45
N PHE A 652 -13.48 13.01 -30.69
CA PHE A 652 -14.49 12.01 -31.07
C PHE A 652 -15.88 12.63 -31.31
N GLY A 653 -15.96 13.89 -31.72
CA GLY A 653 -17.22 14.63 -31.82
C GLY A 653 -18.26 14.04 -32.80
N ALA A 654 -17.86 13.12 -33.67
CA ALA A 654 -18.76 12.38 -34.56
C ALA A 654 -19.42 11.16 -33.89
N LYS A 655 -19.00 10.78 -32.68
CA LYS A 655 -19.60 9.68 -31.91
C LYS A 655 -20.73 10.18 -31.01
N GLU A 656 -21.55 9.22 -30.60
CA GLU A 656 -22.62 9.38 -29.63
C GLU A 656 -22.27 8.70 -28.31
N ILE A 657 -22.93 9.13 -27.24
CA ILE A 657 -22.85 8.51 -25.92
C ILE A 657 -24.25 8.37 -25.33
N THR A 658 -24.46 7.25 -24.68
CA THR A 658 -25.67 6.96 -23.92
C THR A 658 -25.36 7.15 -22.43
N VAL A 659 -26.26 7.81 -21.70
CA VAL A 659 -26.16 7.97 -20.24
C VAL A 659 -27.51 7.64 -19.59
N CYS A 660 -27.52 7.22 -18.31
CA CYS A 660 -28.79 6.99 -17.60
C CYS A 660 -29.64 8.27 -17.52
N GLN A 661 -30.97 8.11 -17.59
CA GLN A 661 -31.91 9.23 -17.64
C GLN A 661 -31.78 10.16 -16.41
N GLU A 662 -31.48 9.60 -15.24
CA GLU A 662 -31.27 10.36 -14.01
C GLU A 662 -30.04 11.27 -14.11
N LEU A 663 -28.93 10.78 -14.69
CA LEU A 663 -27.72 11.57 -14.89
C LEU A 663 -27.95 12.64 -15.96
N ALA A 664 -28.64 12.30 -17.05
CA ALA A 664 -29.02 13.28 -18.07
C ALA A 664 -29.81 14.46 -17.49
N ASN A 665 -30.79 14.19 -16.62
CA ASN A 665 -31.57 15.23 -15.97
C ASN A 665 -30.69 16.14 -15.11
N LEU A 666 -29.74 15.58 -14.36
CA LEU A 666 -28.77 16.34 -13.58
C LEU A 666 -27.90 17.24 -14.48
N MET A 667 -27.38 16.69 -15.58
CA MET A 667 -26.57 17.43 -16.54
C MET A 667 -27.34 18.61 -17.15
N GLU A 668 -28.60 18.41 -17.52
CA GLU A 668 -29.43 19.46 -18.12
C GLU A 668 -29.71 20.61 -17.16
N ILE A 669 -30.04 20.31 -15.90
CA ILE A 669 -30.26 21.33 -14.87
C ILE A 669 -28.97 22.13 -14.61
N ILE A 670 -27.81 21.45 -14.54
CA ILE A 670 -26.52 22.14 -14.35
C ILE A 670 -26.17 22.99 -15.56
N ARG A 671 -26.41 22.51 -16.78
CA ARG A 671 -26.20 23.28 -18.02
C ARG A 671 -27.06 24.54 -18.05
N GLU A 672 -28.35 24.43 -17.76
CA GLU A 672 -29.25 25.59 -17.68
C GLU A 672 -28.83 26.56 -16.57
N GLY A 673 -28.42 26.06 -15.41
CA GLY A 673 -27.89 26.88 -14.32
C GLY A 673 -26.63 27.65 -14.72
N LEU A 674 -25.71 27.03 -15.47
CA LEU A 674 -24.53 27.69 -16.03
C LEU A 674 -24.92 28.83 -16.98
N ASP A 675 -25.90 28.59 -17.86
CA ASP A 675 -26.40 29.58 -18.81
C ASP A 675 -27.00 30.79 -18.09
N LEU A 676 -27.88 30.54 -17.10
CA LEU A 676 -28.48 31.60 -16.29
C LEU A 676 -27.43 32.39 -15.49
N ARG A 677 -26.37 31.73 -15.01
CA ARG A 677 -25.25 32.41 -14.34
C ARG A 677 -24.45 33.28 -15.30
N GLU A 678 -24.10 32.77 -16.49
CA GLU A 678 -23.39 33.55 -17.52
C GLU A 678 -24.22 34.77 -17.98
N GLU A 679 -25.54 34.66 -18.00
CA GLU A 679 -26.48 35.74 -18.25
C GLU A 679 -26.73 36.68 -17.04
N ALA A 680 -26.01 36.48 -15.93
CA ALA A 680 -26.14 37.21 -14.67
C ALA A 680 -27.56 37.18 -14.05
N LYS A 681 -28.35 36.14 -14.36
CA LYS A 681 -29.68 35.89 -13.78
C LYS A 681 -29.63 35.10 -12.47
N LEU A 682 -28.53 34.39 -12.22
CA LEU A 682 -28.24 33.73 -10.95
C LEU A 682 -27.01 34.34 -10.28
N THR A 683 -27.06 34.50 -8.97
CA THR A 683 -25.88 34.75 -8.14
C THR A 683 -25.07 33.47 -7.99
N GLU A 684 -23.84 33.56 -7.48
CA GLU A 684 -23.02 32.37 -7.19
C GLU A 684 -23.72 31.44 -6.19
N LEU A 685 -24.31 32.02 -5.13
CA LEU A 685 -25.09 31.27 -4.15
C LEU A 685 -26.34 30.63 -4.77
N GLY A 686 -27.07 31.36 -5.63
CA GLY A 686 -28.24 30.82 -6.32
C GLY A 686 -27.88 29.67 -7.28
N PHE A 687 -26.72 29.75 -7.95
CA PHE A 687 -26.24 28.65 -8.77
C PHE A 687 -25.78 27.45 -7.93
N TRP A 688 -25.19 27.67 -6.76
CA TRP A 688 -24.91 26.60 -5.79
C TRP A 688 -26.20 25.90 -5.34
N GLU A 689 -27.27 26.63 -5.01
CA GLU A 689 -28.57 26.05 -4.64
C GLU A 689 -29.12 25.16 -5.76
N VAL A 690 -29.14 25.67 -7.01
CA VAL A 690 -29.59 24.90 -8.19
C VAL A 690 -28.80 23.60 -8.35
N ARG A 691 -27.46 23.65 -8.25
CA ARG A 691 -26.61 22.46 -8.38
C ARG A 691 -26.86 21.44 -7.27
N LEU A 692 -26.94 21.91 -6.02
CA LEU A 692 -27.05 21.04 -4.87
C LEU A 692 -28.46 20.42 -4.76
N ASP A 693 -29.51 21.19 -5.07
CA ASP A 693 -30.88 20.68 -5.16
C ASP A 693 -30.99 19.59 -6.24
N ALA A 694 -30.39 19.82 -7.41
CA ALA A 694 -30.37 18.84 -8.49
C ALA A 694 -29.63 17.55 -8.07
N LEU A 695 -28.51 17.68 -7.35
CA LEU A 695 -27.77 16.52 -6.85
C LEU A 695 -28.52 15.75 -5.76
N GLU A 696 -29.18 16.45 -4.84
CA GLU A 696 -30.01 15.83 -3.79
C GLU A 696 -31.22 15.12 -4.41
N ASP A 697 -31.85 15.69 -5.44
CA ASP A 697 -32.91 15.04 -6.20
C ASP A 697 -32.40 13.81 -6.96
N TYR A 698 -31.23 13.90 -7.59
CA TYR A 698 -30.55 12.78 -8.25
C TYR A 698 -30.33 11.62 -7.27
N ARG A 699 -29.70 11.88 -6.12
CA ARG A 699 -29.47 10.87 -5.06
C ARG A 699 -30.76 10.22 -4.57
N ARG A 700 -31.82 11.02 -4.41
CA ARG A 700 -33.14 10.53 -3.97
C ARG A 700 -33.74 9.57 -5.00
N ARG A 701 -33.63 9.88 -6.30
CA ARG A 701 -34.14 9.03 -7.38
C ARG A 701 -33.32 7.77 -7.57
N THR A 702 -32.00 7.84 -7.42
CA THR A 702 -31.09 6.70 -7.64
C THR A 702 -30.82 5.88 -6.38
N LYS A 703 -31.51 6.15 -5.27
CA LYS A 703 -31.23 5.56 -3.95
C LYS A 703 -31.20 4.04 -3.94
N TYR A 704 -32.16 3.41 -4.62
CA TYR A 704 -32.32 1.95 -4.65
C TYR A 704 -32.09 1.36 -6.04
N PHE A 705 -32.73 1.94 -7.05
CA PHE A 705 -32.74 1.43 -8.42
C PHE A 705 -32.64 2.60 -9.40
N LEU A 706 -32.17 2.32 -10.61
CA LEU A 706 -32.27 3.20 -11.77
C LEU A 706 -33.54 2.87 -12.56
N SER A 707 -34.14 3.85 -13.24
CA SER A 707 -35.30 3.62 -14.11
C SER A 707 -35.03 2.65 -15.27
N GLY A 708 -33.77 2.42 -15.63
CA GLY A 708 -33.36 1.67 -16.82
C GLY A 708 -33.50 2.44 -18.12
N LEU A 709 -34.09 3.65 -18.08
CA LEU A 709 -34.15 4.56 -19.21
C LEU A 709 -32.80 5.24 -19.43
N VAL A 710 -32.49 5.49 -20.70
CA VAL A 710 -31.26 6.13 -21.12
C VAL A 710 -31.53 7.27 -22.08
N LYS A 711 -30.61 8.24 -22.13
CA LYS A 711 -30.62 9.35 -23.07
C LYS A 711 -29.34 9.36 -23.90
N GLU A 712 -29.52 9.50 -25.20
CA GLU A 712 -28.44 9.58 -26.17
C GLU A 712 -28.05 11.05 -26.42
N PHE A 713 -26.74 11.30 -26.52
CA PHE A 713 -26.18 12.60 -26.85
C PHE A 713 -25.10 12.45 -27.92
N GLY A 714 -25.10 13.34 -28.91
CA GLY A 714 -23.91 13.55 -29.75
C GLY A 714 -22.80 14.18 -28.92
N LEU A 715 -21.57 13.67 -29.01
CA LEU A 715 -20.44 14.22 -28.22
C LEU A 715 -20.12 15.68 -28.59
N LYS A 716 -20.38 16.07 -29.84
CA LYS A 716 -20.30 17.46 -30.26
C LYS A 716 -21.22 18.38 -29.45
N ASP A 717 -22.42 17.91 -29.08
CA ASP A 717 -23.38 18.70 -28.33
C ASP A 717 -23.00 18.83 -26.84
N LEU A 718 -22.28 17.83 -26.31
CA LEU A 718 -21.74 17.87 -24.95
C LEU A 718 -20.46 18.71 -24.82
N THR A 719 -19.77 18.99 -25.93
CA THR A 719 -18.51 19.78 -25.91
C THR A 719 -18.72 21.13 -25.23
N GLY A 720 -19.82 21.83 -25.56
CA GLY A 720 -20.13 23.14 -24.96
C GLY A 720 -20.42 23.07 -23.46
N TYR A 721 -21.01 21.97 -22.99
CA TYR A 721 -21.25 21.74 -21.56
C TYR A 721 -19.93 21.56 -20.80
N PHE A 722 -19.03 20.71 -21.29
CA PHE A 722 -17.71 20.50 -20.66
C PHE A 722 -16.85 21.76 -20.72
N GLU A 723 -16.89 22.53 -21.81
CA GLU A 723 -16.17 23.81 -21.92
C GLU A 723 -16.68 24.85 -20.92
N LYS A 724 -17.99 24.91 -20.66
CA LYS A 724 -18.56 25.79 -19.63
C LYS A 724 -18.12 25.38 -18.23
N MET A 725 -18.15 24.08 -17.91
CA MET A 725 -17.61 23.57 -16.63
C MET A 725 -16.12 23.91 -16.48
N LYS A 726 -15.31 23.64 -17.51
CA LYS A 726 -13.86 23.93 -17.52
C LYS A 726 -13.61 25.42 -17.26
N ARG A 727 -14.30 26.28 -18.00
CA ARG A 727 -14.19 27.74 -17.88
C ARG A 727 -14.59 28.21 -16.48
N TYR A 728 -15.70 27.70 -15.95
CA TYR A 728 -16.14 28.01 -14.59
C TYR A 728 -15.03 27.70 -13.58
N ILE A 729 -14.49 26.47 -13.60
CA ILE A 729 -13.43 26.07 -12.66
C ILE A 729 -12.18 26.94 -12.82
N MET A 730 -11.72 27.16 -14.07
CA MET A 730 -10.52 27.94 -14.34
C MET A 730 -10.65 29.39 -13.85
N VAL A 731 -11.82 30.03 -14.03
CA VAL A 731 -12.06 31.41 -13.54
C VAL A 731 -11.97 31.45 -12.01
N HIS A 732 -12.58 30.51 -11.31
CA HIS A 732 -12.56 30.48 -9.84
C HIS A 732 -11.17 30.15 -9.29
N LEU A 733 -10.45 29.21 -9.91
CA LEU A 733 -9.06 28.94 -9.53
C LEU A 733 -8.14 30.14 -9.77
N LYS A 734 -8.34 30.87 -10.88
CA LYS A 734 -7.61 32.10 -11.15
C LYS A 734 -7.88 33.17 -10.10
N GLU A 735 -9.13 33.35 -9.69
CA GLU A 735 -9.48 34.28 -8.61
C GLU A 735 -8.75 33.93 -7.30
N LEU A 736 -8.61 32.63 -6.96
CA LEU A 736 -7.83 32.23 -5.79
C LEU A 736 -6.33 32.53 -5.94
N LEU A 737 -5.76 32.30 -7.13
CA LEU A 737 -4.35 32.59 -7.42
C LEU A 737 -4.05 34.10 -7.36
N ASP A 738 -5.01 34.94 -7.72
CA ASP A 738 -4.92 36.39 -7.65
C ASP A 738 -5.16 36.91 -6.23
N ARG A 739 -6.07 36.29 -5.48
CA ARG A 739 -6.43 36.68 -4.10
C ARG A 739 -5.40 36.26 -3.05
N TYR A 740 -4.71 35.15 -3.25
CA TYR A 740 -3.79 34.57 -2.27
C TYR A 740 -2.39 34.40 -2.85
N GLU A 741 -1.37 34.66 -2.03
CA GLU A 741 0.02 34.47 -2.44
C GLU A 741 0.33 33.01 -2.81
N ILE A 742 -0.22 32.08 -2.03
CA ILE A 742 -0.19 30.64 -2.27
C ILE A 742 -1.63 30.15 -2.29
N ILE A 743 -1.99 29.38 -3.32
CA ILE A 743 -3.34 28.84 -3.48
C ILE A 743 -3.77 28.05 -2.23
N PRO A 744 -4.92 28.37 -1.60
CA PRO A 744 -5.35 27.70 -0.39
C PRO A 744 -5.78 26.26 -0.69
N THR A 745 -5.58 25.37 0.29
CA THR A 745 -6.04 23.97 0.21
C THR A 745 -7.44 23.79 0.77
N TYR A 746 -7.70 24.41 1.93
CA TYR A 746 -8.97 24.28 2.63
C TYR A 746 -9.64 25.64 2.80
N LEU A 747 -10.94 25.66 2.57
CA LEU A 747 -11.81 26.81 2.79
C LEU A 747 -12.86 26.42 3.82
N ILE A 748 -13.23 27.37 4.69
CA ILE A 748 -14.30 27.23 5.67
C ILE A 748 -15.39 28.24 5.35
N HIS A 749 -16.62 27.75 5.22
CA HIS A 749 -17.80 28.56 4.95
C HIS A 749 -18.58 28.81 6.23
N ILE A 750 -18.60 30.07 6.66
CA ILE A 750 -19.19 30.53 7.92
C ILE A 750 -20.56 31.13 7.61
N PRO A 751 -21.67 30.50 8.06
CA PRO A 751 -23.00 31.05 7.88
C PRO A 751 -23.15 32.42 8.57
N THR A 752 -23.58 33.43 7.83
CA THR A 752 -23.80 34.79 8.35
C THR A 752 -25.28 35.11 8.57
N LYS A 753 -26.17 34.44 7.83
CA LYS A 753 -27.64 34.53 8.00
C LYS A 753 -28.26 33.15 7.88
N PHE A 754 -29.12 32.80 8.83
CA PHE A 754 -29.83 31.52 8.83
C PHE A 754 -31.16 31.63 9.59
N VAL A 755 -32.08 30.71 9.30
CA VAL A 755 -33.37 30.59 9.98
C VAL A 755 -33.60 29.16 10.50
N PRO A 756 -34.15 28.97 11.71
CA PRO A 756 -34.51 27.65 12.20
C PRO A 756 -35.59 26.98 11.33
N LYS A 757 -35.44 25.67 11.10
CA LYS A 757 -36.43 24.83 10.41
C LYS A 757 -37.05 23.81 11.36
N PRO A 758 -38.30 23.36 11.17
CA PRO A 758 -38.88 22.30 11.98
C PRO A 758 -38.03 21.02 11.98
N GLY A 759 -37.98 20.32 13.12
CA GLY A 759 -37.27 19.05 13.27
C GLY A 759 -35.84 19.16 13.84
N ARG A 760 -35.20 18.01 14.00
CA ARG A 760 -33.85 17.87 14.55
C ARG A 760 -32.96 17.07 13.61
N THR A 761 -31.67 17.39 13.57
CA THR A 761 -30.67 16.59 12.85
C THR A 761 -30.47 15.24 13.55
N PRO A 762 -29.79 14.26 12.91
CA PRO A 762 -29.41 13.00 13.58
C PRO A 762 -28.62 13.17 14.89
N TYR A 763 -27.98 14.32 15.08
CA TYR A 763 -27.24 14.69 16.30
C TYR A 763 -28.11 15.43 17.33
N GLY A 764 -29.43 15.54 17.11
CA GLY A 764 -30.35 16.26 17.99
C GLY A 764 -30.26 17.78 17.89
N LEU A 765 -29.52 18.31 16.92
CA LEU A 765 -29.38 19.76 16.73
C LEU A 765 -30.62 20.35 16.08
N GLN A 766 -30.92 21.62 16.38
CA GLN A 766 -32.01 22.34 15.73
C GLN A 766 -31.66 22.56 14.26
N LYS A 767 -32.43 22.00 13.33
CA LYS A 767 -32.21 22.20 11.89
C LYS A 767 -32.25 23.68 11.54
N VAL A 768 -31.42 24.08 10.59
CA VAL A 768 -31.39 25.44 10.06
C VAL A 768 -31.31 25.45 8.53
N GLU A 769 -31.85 26.50 7.94
CA GLU A 769 -31.62 26.89 6.56
C GLU A 769 -30.69 28.10 6.56
N ILE A 770 -29.65 28.06 5.74
CA ILE A 770 -28.66 29.14 5.64
C ILE A 770 -28.98 29.96 4.39
N TRP A 771 -28.94 31.28 4.52
CA TRP A 771 -29.24 32.22 3.42
C TRP A 771 -28.03 33.01 2.96
N ASP A 772 -26.95 33.01 3.74
CA ASP A 772 -25.75 33.79 3.44
C ASP A 772 -24.53 33.20 4.14
N TYR A 773 -23.37 33.34 3.48
CA TYR A 773 -22.11 32.75 3.90
C TYR A 773 -20.98 33.76 3.76
N ASN A 774 -20.03 33.72 4.69
CA ASN A 774 -18.70 34.26 4.49
C ASN A 774 -17.71 33.10 4.30
N MET A 775 -16.62 33.33 3.58
CA MET A 775 -15.56 32.34 3.37
C MET A 775 -14.27 32.81 4.02
N ARG A 776 -13.54 31.90 4.65
CA ARG A 776 -12.13 32.09 5.00
C ARG A 776 -11.28 30.91 4.54
N ALA A 777 -10.05 31.19 4.10
CA ALA A 777 -9.05 30.14 3.90
C ALA A 777 -8.39 29.77 5.25
N LEU A 778 -7.98 28.50 5.38
CA LEU A 778 -7.03 28.09 6.41
C LEU A 778 -5.60 28.56 6.05
N PRO A 779 -4.66 28.55 7.03
CA PRO A 779 -3.23 28.70 6.75
C PRO A 779 -2.77 27.79 5.61
N TRP A 780 -1.69 28.16 4.92
CA TRP A 780 -1.25 27.43 3.74
C TRP A 780 -0.94 25.96 4.04
N PHE A 781 -1.34 25.08 3.10
CA PHE A 781 -0.96 23.67 3.05
C PHE A 781 -0.32 23.39 1.70
N LEU A 782 0.62 22.45 1.66
CA LEU A 782 1.36 22.11 0.45
C LEU A 782 0.50 21.39 -0.62
N GLU A 783 -0.64 20.84 -0.22
CA GLU A 783 -1.43 19.95 -1.08
C GLU A 783 -1.99 20.63 -2.33
N ALA A 784 -2.75 21.73 -2.21
CA ALA A 784 -3.28 22.41 -3.39
C ALA A 784 -2.17 22.91 -4.34
N PRO A 785 -1.06 23.50 -3.86
CA PRO A 785 0.08 23.79 -4.71
C PRO A 785 0.65 22.57 -5.45
N ALA A 786 0.83 21.44 -4.76
CA ALA A 786 1.32 20.20 -5.37
C ALA A 786 0.40 19.69 -6.47
N ARG A 787 -0.92 19.79 -6.26
CA ARG A 787 -1.95 19.40 -7.23
C ARG A 787 -2.02 20.38 -8.40
N PHE A 788 -1.89 21.68 -8.13
CA PHE A 788 -1.92 22.74 -9.12
C PHE A 788 -0.84 22.58 -10.18
N LEU A 789 0.36 22.12 -9.79
CA LEU A 789 1.46 21.86 -10.73
C LEU A 789 1.09 20.88 -11.86
N LYS A 790 0.13 19.97 -11.64
CA LYS A 790 -0.36 19.06 -12.67
C LYS A 790 -1.18 19.76 -13.76
N VAL A 791 -1.81 20.90 -13.44
CA VAL A 791 -2.67 21.66 -14.35
C VAL A 791 -2.08 23.01 -14.76
N ALA A 792 -0.88 23.35 -14.28
CA ALA A 792 -0.27 24.66 -14.52
C ALA A 792 -0.18 25.06 -16.00
N ARG A 793 -0.05 24.09 -16.92
CA ARG A 793 -0.09 24.33 -18.38
C ARG A 793 -1.38 25.00 -18.88
N LEU A 794 -2.48 24.90 -18.12
CA LEU A 794 -3.75 25.57 -18.42
C LEU A 794 -3.77 27.04 -17.98
N PHE A 795 -2.76 27.48 -17.22
CA PHE A 795 -2.59 28.83 -16.70
C PHE A 795 -1.23 29.40 -17.15
N PRO A 796 -0.98 29.55 -18.47
CA PRO A 796 0.31 29.99 -18.99
C PRO A 796 0.73 31.38 -18.50
N GLU A 797 -0.21 32.21 -18.05
CA GLU A 797 0.05 33.52 -17.45
C GLU A 797 0.63 33.44 -16.03
N TYR A 798 0.52 32.29 -15.36
CA TYR A 798 0.94 32.12 -13.97
C TYR A 798 2.31 31.42 -13.91
N PRO A 799 3.39 32.14 -13.58
CA PRO A 799 4.74 31.58 -13.59
C PRO A 799 4.93 30.56 -12.44
N VAL A 800 5.03 29.28 -12.79
CA VAL A 800 5.25 28.17 -11.83
C VAL A 800 6.48 28.41 -10.94
N GLU A 801 7.55 28.96 -11.50
CA GLU A 801 8.76 29.35 -10.77
C GLU A 801 8.46 30.37 -9.65
N GLN A 802 7.48 31.25 -9.83
CA GLN A 802 7.09 32.20 -8.79
C GLN A 802 6.36 31.51 -7.63
N LEU A 803 5.45 30.57 -7.91
CA LEU A 803 4.80 29.75 -6.89
C LEU A 803 5.83 28.93 -6.10
N TYR A 804 6.79 28.32 -6.81
CA TYR A 804 7.91 27.62 -6.19
C TYR A 804 8.69 28.50 -5.20
N ARG A 805 9.06 29.72 -5.62
CA ARG A 805 9.75 30.69 -4.74
C ARG A 805 8.91 31.09 -3.54
N ARG A 806 7.63 31.43 -3.75
CA ARG A 806 6.71 31.79 -2.67
C ARG A 806 6.59 30.67 -1.62
N ILE A 807 6.54 29.41 -2.05
CA ILE A 807 6.52 28.27 -1.12
C ILE A 807 7.81 28.21 -0.31
N ARG A 808 8.98 28.37 -0.95
CA ARG A 808 10.28 28.35 -0.27
C ARG A 808 10.52 29.53 0.68
N ASP A 809 9.94 30.68 0.37
CA ASP A 809 10.01 31.89 1.18
C ASP A 809 8.94 31.91 2.30
N SER A 810 8.05 30.91 2.33
CA SER A 810 6.96 30.80 3.31
C SER A 810 7.24 29.79 4.42
N ASP A 811 6.35 29.77 5.42
CA ASP A 811 6.30 28.75 6.46
C ASP A 811 5.95 27.35 5.97
N LEU A 812 5.79 27.10 4.66
CA LEU A 812 5.72 25.76 4.10
C LEU A 812 7.10 25.12 3.89
N PHE A 813 8.19 25.86 4.08
CA PHE A 813 9.55 25.35 3.87
C PHE A 813 10.38 25.44 5.15
N ASP A 814 10.98 24.32 5.54
CA ASP A 814 12.00 24.27 6.57
C ASP A 814 13.33 24.67 5.94
N SER A 815 13.78 25.91 6.17
CA SER A 815 14.99 26.45 5.55
C SER A 815 16.28 25.81 6.06
N GLN A 816 16.27 25.21 7.26
CA GLN A 816 17.44 24.58 7.86
C GLN A 816 17.63 23.15 7.33
N LEU A 817 16.54 22.37 7.25
CA LEU A 817 16.55 21.02 6.69
C LEU A 817 16.44 21.01 5.17
N LYS A 818 15.95 22.10 4.58
CA LYS A 818 15.53 22.19 3.18
C LYS A 818 14.47 21.15 2.82
N LEU A 819 13.43 21.08 3.67
CA LEU A 819 12.30 20.15 3.53
C LEU A 819 10.98 20.91 3.43
N TYR A 820 9.99 20.33 2.73
CA TYR A 820 8.65 20.92 2.62
C TYR A 820 7.73 20.42 3.73
N LYS A 821 7.12 21.33 4.47
CA LYS A 821 6.14 21.04 5.52
C LYS A 821 4.75 20.78 4.92
N THR A 822 3.94 20.00 5.63
CA THR A 822 2.54 19.77 5.27
C THR A 822 1.72 21.06 5.30
N SER A 823 1.97 21.91 6.31
CA SER A 823 1.26 23.16 6.55
C SER A 823 2.17 24.23 7.13
N ALA A 824 1.76 25.49 6.97
CA ALA A 824 2.22 26.61 7.78
C ALA A 824 1.74 26.49 9.24
N ASP A 825 2.11 27.46 10.09
CA ASP A 825 1.74 27.46 11.50
C ASP A 825 0.21 27.43 11.71
N LEU A 826 -0.24 26.47 12.51
CA LEU A 826 -1.65 26.29 12.85
C LEU A 826 -2.03 26.85 14.22
N ASP A 827 -1.13 27.54 14.94
CA ASP A 827 -1.38 27.90 16.34
C ASP A 827 -2.60 28.80 16.56
N ASN A 828 -2.93 29.64 15.57
CA ASN A 828 -4.11 30.51 15.60
C ASN A 828 -5.42 29.79 15.24
N GLU A 829 -5.37 28.53 14.81
CA GLU A 829 -6.56 27.73 14.53
C GLU A 829 -7.06 26.98 15.77
N THR A 830 -8.37 26.72 15.81
CA THR A 830 -9.01 25.99 16.90
C THR A 830 -8.76 24.49 16.78
N LEU A 831 -8.92 23.75 17.88
CA LEU A 831 -8.87 22.28 17.86
C LEU A 831 -9.98 21.65 17.00
N GLU A 832 -10.99 22.44 16.60
CA GLU A 832 -12.13 21.97 15.82
C GLU A 832 -11.78 21.66 14.36
N ILE A 833 -10.66 22.15 13.83
CA ILE A 833 -10.24 21.81 12.46
C ILE A 833 -9.82 20.34 12.33
N GLY A 834 -9.53 19.67 13.46
CA GLY A 834 -9.18 18.26 13.52
C GLY A 834 -7.97 17.97 14.41
N ARG A 835 -7.64 16.68 14.55
CA ARG A 835 -6.53 16.21 15.40
C ARG A 835 -5.17 16.76 14.97
N ILE A 836 -5.03 17.25 13.73
CA ILE A 836 -3.81 17.92 13.27
C ILE A 836 -3.38 19.03 14.23
N ARG A 837 -4.33 19.81 14.77
CA ARG A 837 -4.01 20.94 15.63
C ARG A 837 -3.58 20.50 17.04
N ALA A 838 -3.95 19.29 17.43
CA ALA A 838 -3.63 18.70 18.74
C ALA A 838 -2.22 18.09 18.78
N PHE A 839 -1.67 17.70 17.63
CA PHE A 839 -0.30 17.20 17.57
C PHE A 839 0.72 18.30 17.88
N THR A 840 1.90 17.89 18.33
CA THR A 840 3.05 18.78 18.46
C THR A 840 3.48 19.28 17.08
N LYS A 841 3.98 20.52 16.99
CA LYS A 841 4.57 21.05 15.74
C LYS A 841 5.68 20.13 15.24
N GLY A 842 5.77 19.95 13.92
CA GLY A 842 6.77 19.06 13.31
C GLY A 842 6.56 17.58 13.62
N TRP A 843 5.35 17.16 13.99
CA TRP A 843 5.03 15.77 14.35
C TRP A 843 3.78 15.26 13.62
N LEU A 844 3.85 14.03 13.11
CA LEU A 844 2.78 13.43 12.29
C LEU A 844 2.36 14.39 11.17
N GLU A 845 1.07 14.61 10.90
CA GLU A 845 0.64 15.51 9.82
C GLU A 845 0.82 17.01 10.13
N ARG A 846 1.07 17.39 11.40
CA ARG A 846 1.15 18.80 11.79
C ARG A 846 2.53 19.39 11.53
N GLU A 847 2.60 20.26 10.52
CA GLU A 847 3.77 21.09 10.22
C GLU A 847 5.09 20.30 10.11
N SER A 848 5.05 18.98 9.89
CA SER A 848 6.20 18.12 9.62
C SER A 848 6.46 18.03 8.12
N ASN A 849 7.59 17.44 7.72
CA ASN A 849 7.73 16.95 6.35
C ASN A 849 7.02 15.60 6.24
N PHE A 850 5.72 15.62 5.89
CA PHE A 850 5.03 14.38 5.56
C PHE A 850 5.44 13.94 4.15
N VAL A 851 6.36 12.98 4.08
CA VAL A 851 7.16 12.63 2.90
C VAL A 851 6.28 12.38 1.66
N HIS A 852 5.13 11.72 1.83
CA HIS A 852 4.22 11.47 0.72
C HIS A 852 3.70 12.76 0.06
N MET A 853 3.35 13.80 0.82
CA MET A 853 2.92 15.08 0.23
C MET A 853 4.10 15.84 -0.37
N SER A 854 5.26 15.81 0.29
CA SER A 854 6.50 16.36 -0.26
C SER A 854 6.84 15.73 -1.62
N PHE A 855 6.65 14.42 -1.77
CA PHE A 855 6.93 13.73 -3.04
C PHE A 855 5.87 13.99 -4.10
N LYS A 856 4.60 14.20 -3.73
CA LYS A 856 3.60 14.71 -4.68
C LYS A 856 4.00 16.08 -5.22
N TYR A 857 4.55 16.95 -4.37
CA TYR A 857 5.06 18.26 -4.78
C TYR A 857 6.28 18.13 -5.71
N LEU A 858 7.28 17.31 -5.37
CA LEU A 858 8.43 17.04 -6.24
C LEU A 858 7.99 16.44 -7.58
N TYR A 859 7.06 15.49 -7.56
CA TYR A 859 6.49 14.92 -8.76
C TYR A 859 5.75 15.98 -9.60
N GLY A 860 5.03 16.90 -8.96
CA GLY A 860 4.44 18.07 -9.62
C GLY A 860 5.48 18.97 -10.29
N LEU A 861 6.64 19.23 -9.65
CA LEU A 861 7.73 20.01 -10.26
C LEU A 861 8.27 19.31 -11.52
N LEU A 862 8.46 17.98 -11.44
CA LEU A 862 8.88 17.17 -12.58
C LEU A 862 7.86 17.23 -13.73
N ARG A 863 6.56 17.06 -13.43
CA ARG A 863 5.46 17.09 -14.42
C ARG A 863 5.22 18.47 -15.04
N SER A 864 5.54 19.54 -14.31
CA SER A 864 5.41 20.93 -14.78
C SER A 864 6.65 21.48 -15.51
N GLY A 865 7.65 20.62 -15.77
CA GLY A 865 8.87 20.99 -16.49
C GLY A 865 9.89 21.77 -15.68
N GLN A 866 9.73 21.86 -14.35
CA GLN A 866 10.67 22.54 -13.44
C GLN A 866 11.83 21.61 -13.07
N TYR A 867 12.54 21.09 -14.07
CA TYR A 867 13.55 20.04 -13.89
C TYR A 867 14.70 20.45 -12.98
N ASP A 868 15.27 21.64 -13.17
CA ASP A 868 16.36 22.12 -12.32
C ASP A 868 15.92 22.23 -10.85
N ARG A 869 14.69 22.71 -10.61
CA ARG A 869 14.11 22.80 -9.26
C ARG A 869 13.87 21.42 -8.67
N PHE A 870 13.36 20.48 -9.46
CA PHE A 870 13.20 19.10 -9.03
C PHE A 870 14.55 18.51 -8.57
N TYR A 871 15.59 18.58 -9.40
CA TYR A 871 16.91 18.02 -9.09
C TYR A 871 17.62 18.72 -7.93
N GLU A 872 17.44 20.03 -7.77
CA GLU A 872 17.91 20.74 -6.57
C GLU A 872 17.30 20.13 -5.30
N ASN A 873 16.01 19.80 -5.31
CA ASN A 873 15.26 19.44 -4.11
C ASN A 873 15.35 17.96 -3.73
N ILE A 874 15.54 17.04 -4.70
CA ILE A 874 15.72 15.62 -4.36
C ILE A 874 16.95 15.39 -3.48
N THR A 875 17.99 16.23 -3.61
CA THR A 875 19.25 16.09 -2.85
C THR A 875 19.10 16.29 -1.35
N THR A 876 18.00 16.91 -0.90
CA THR A 876 17.71 17.10 0.54
C THR A 876 16.42 16.43 0.96
N SER A 877 15.50 16.20 0.04
CA SER A 877 14.16 15.67 0.34
C SER A 877 14.02 14.17 0.17
N MET A 878 14.92 13.50 -0.57
CA MET A 878 14.85 12.03 -0.74
C MET A 878 15.89 11.32 0.15
N PRO A 879 15.51 10.22 0.83
CA PRO A 879 16.39 9.45 1.71
C PRO A 879 17.80 9.09 1.18
N PRO A 880 18.00 8.66 -0.10
CA PRO A 880 19.33 8.26 -0.58
C PRO A 880 20.37 9.38 -0.62
N PHE A 881 19.95 10.64 -0.47
CA PHE A 881 20.85 11.80 -0.43
C PHE A 881 20.95 12.45 0.96
N MET A 882 20.23 11.92 1.96
CA MET A 882 20.25 12.44 3.32
C MET A 882 21.42 11.90 4.13
N ASP A 883 21.82 12.64 5.18
CA ASP A 883 22.76 12.12 6.18
C ASP A 883 22.10 10.99 7.00
N PRO A 884 22.61 9.74 6.95
CA PRO A 884 22.03 8.61 7.67
C PRO A 884 21.99 8.81 9.19
N ASN A 885 22.95 9.55 9.78
CA ASN A 885 22.98 9.79 11.22
C ASN A 885 21.85 10.72 11.66
N ARG A 886 21.51 11.69 10.81
CA ARG A 886 20.38 12.59 11.04
C ARG A 886 19.05 11.93 10.72
N TYR A 887 18.97 11.20 9.61
CA TYR A 887 17.76 10.49 9.19
C TYR A 887 17.35 9.41 10.20
N GLY A 888 18.32 8.78 10.87
CA GLY A 888 18.08 7.83 11.96
C GLY A 888 17.49 6.49 11.52
N ARG A 889 17.37 6.26 10.20
CA ARG A 889 16.84 5.04 9.56
C ARG A 889 17.72 4.67 8.36
N SER A 890 17.42 3.55 7.72
CA SER A 890 18.07 3.17 6.46
C SER A 890 17.75 4.19 5.38
N ILE A 891 18.75 4.73 4.68
CA ILE A 891 18.57 5.65 3.55
C ILE A 891 17.90 4.99 2.32
N TYR A 892 17.69 3.68 2.36
CA TYR A 892 16.95 2.93 1.33
C TYR A 892 15.46 2.80 1.64
N GLU A 893 15.04 3.05 2.88
CA GLU A 893 13.65 2.89 3.32
C GLU A 893 12.98 4.25 3.45
N ASN A 894 11.79 4.40 2.87
CA ASN A 894 10.98 5.59 3.11
C ASN A 894 10.35 5.60 4.51
N VAL A 895 9.90 6.76 4.95
CA VAL A 895 9.15 6.97 6.19
C VAL A 895 7.84 7.71 5.91
N SER A 896 6.91 7.73 6.87
CA SER A 896 5.69 8.53 6.74
C SER A 896 6.02 10.03 6.85
N PHE A 897 6.82 10.41 7.84
CA PHE A 897 7.21 11.80 8.05
C PHE A 897 8.63 11.95 8.61
N ILE A 898 9.20 13.13 8.40
CA ILE A 898 10.45 13.60 9.00
C ILE A 898 10.12 14.78 9.91
N ALA A 899 10.64 14.76 11.14
CA ALA A 899 10.42 15.85 12.09
C ALA A 899 11.22 17.09 11.68
N THR A 900 10.56 18.24 11.62
CA THR A 900 11.10 19.52 11.16
C THR A 900 11.58 20.39 12.31
N THR A 901 12.32 21.47 12.02
CA THR A 901 12.99 22.29 13.05
C THR A 901 12.06 23.10 13.93
N ASN A 902 10.77 23.20 13.59
CA ASN A 902 9.73 23.77 14.45
C ASN A 902 9.23 22.76 15.51
N ASN A 903 9.68 21.51 15.48
CA ASN A 903 9.47 20.59 16.59
C ASN A 903 10.21 21.11 17.83
N PRO A 904 9.58 21.12 19.02
CA PRO A 904 10.22 21.63 20.24
C PRO A 904 11.41 20.78 20.71
N ASP A 905 11.53 19.52 20.28
CA ASP A 905 12.65 18.64 20.61
C ASP A 905 13.72 18.65 19.51
N PRO A 906 14.87 19.34 19.72
CA PRO A 906 15.94 19.44 18.73
C PRO A 906 16.60 18.10 18.40
N GLU A 907 16.53 17.11 19.29
CA GLU A 907 17.11 15.78 19.04
C GLU A 907 16.36 15.02 17.95
N THR A 908 15.12 15.42 17.64
CA THR A 908 14.31 14.79 16.59
C THR A 908 14.50 15.42 15.20
N HIS A 909 15.17 16.57 15.10
CA HIS A 909 15.19 17.38 13.88
C HIS A 909 15.91 16.68 12.71
N GLY A 910 15.13 16.31 11.69
CA GLY A 910 15.60 15.58 10.51
C GLY A 910 15.50 14.05 10.63
N MET A 911 15.00 13.51 11.76
CA MET A 911 14.78 12.08 11.93
C MET A 911 13.51 11.60 11.25
N GLY A 912 13.58 10.40 10.65
CA GLY A 912 12.45 9.73 10.00
C GLY A 912 11.65 8.80 10.93
N PHE A 913 10.32 8.85 10.81
CA PHE A 913 9.38 8.11 11.65
C PHE A 913 8.35 7.32 10.84
N VAL A 914 8.00 6.13 11.33
CA VAL A 914 6.96 5.26 10.75
C VAL A 914 7.37 4.74 9.37
N ALA A 915 8.21 3.70 9.35
CA ALA A 915 8.97 3.29 8.17
C ALA A 915 8.19 2.48 7.10
N ARG A 916 8.83 2.34 5.94
CA ARG A 916 8.55 1.45 4.80
C ARG A 916 7.25 1.70 4.04
N LEU A 917 6.12 1.19 4.53
CA LEU A 917 4.88 1.04 3.76
C LEU A 917 4.06 2.35 3.63
N SER A 918 4.71 3.41 3.16
CA SER A 918 4.16 4.74 2.91
C SER A 918 3.75 4.93 1.44
N GLY A 919 2.86 5.90 1.18
CA GLY A 919 2.36 6.20 -0.17
C GLY A 919 3.40 6.88 -1.06
N CYS A 920 4.45 7.43 -0.47
CA CYS A 920 5.58 8.00 -1.19
C CYS A 920 6.24 7.00 -2.15
N ASN A 921 6.24 5.70 -1.85
CA ASN A 921 6.81 4.67 -2.74
C ASN A 921 6.14 4.68 -4.13
N ALA A 922 4.83 4.90 -4.21
CA ALA A 922 4.12 5.01 -5.50
C ALA A 922 4.54 6.26 -6.29
N GLU A 923 4.83 7.36 -5.58
CA GLU A 923 5.34 8.58 -6.18
C GLU A 923 6.79 8.41 -6.65
N VAL A 924 7.64 7.66 -5.94
CA VAL A 924 9.00 7.30 -6.38
C VAL A 924 8.97 6.53 -7.70
N VAL A 925 8.09 5.52 -7.82
CA VAL A 925 7.94 4.76 -9.08
C VAL A 925 7.47 5.68 -10.22
N SER A 926 6.57 6.62 -9.94
CA SER A 926 6.10 7.59 -10.94
C SER A 926 7.21 8.55 -11.36
N MET A 927 7.95 9.13 -10.41
CA MET A 927 9.09 10.01 -10.67
C MET A 927 10.17 9.29 -11.47
N TRP A 928 10.55 8.07 -11.07
CA TRP A 928 11.52 7.24 -11.78
C TRP A 928 11.12 7.06 -13.25
N PHE A 929 9.88 6.67 -13.53
CA PHE A 929 9.44 6.45 -14.91
C PHE A 929 9.62 7.71 -15.77
N HIS A 930 9.19 8.86 -15.25
CA HIS A 930 9.30 10.13 -15.96
C HIS A 930 10.75 10.63 -16.08
N MET A 931 11.58 10.43 -15.06
CA MET A 931 13.01 10.73 -15.11
C MET A 931 13.71 9.90 -16.20
N MET A 932 13.40 8.61 -16.29
CA MET A 932 14.13 7.68 -17.16
C MET A 932 13.62 7.66 -18.60
N PHE A 933 12.34 7.94 -18.84
CA PHE A 933 11.71 7.76 -20.16
C PHE A 933 11.01 9.00 -20.70
N GLY A 934 10.89 10.07 -19.91
CA GLY A 934 10.25 11.32 -20.32
C GLY A 934 8.78 11.44 -19.90
N GLN A 935 8.16 12.57 -20.26
CA GLN A 935 6.76 12.87 -19.88
C GLN A 935 5.73 12.00 -20.61
N SER A 936 5.96 11.72 -21.90
CA SER A 936 5.07 10.96 -22.77
C SER A 936 5.91 10.15 -23.76
N PRO A 937 6.45 8.99 -23.35
CA PRO A 937 7.34 8.21 -24.21
C PRO A 937 6.61 7.72 -25.47
N PHE A 938 5.35 7.32 -25.34
CA PHE A 938 4.48 7.01 -26.47
C PHE A 938 3.54 8.18 -26.78
N THR A 939 3.41 8.50 -28.07
CA THR A 939 2.49 9.51 -28.60
C THR A 939 1.88 9.03 -29.92
N VAL A 940 0.90 9.75 -30.46
CA VAL A 940 0.34 9.50 -31.80
C VAL A 940 0.64 10.71 -32.68
N GLU A 941 1.35 10.50 -33.77
CA GLU A 941 1.65 11.50 -34.81
C GLU A 941 1.17 10.94 -36.15
N ASP A 942 0.41 11.71 -36.93
CA ASP A 942 -0.08 11.30 -38.26
C ASP A 942 -0.78 9.91 -38.27
N SER A 943 -1.55 9.61 -37.21
CA SER A 943 -2.22 8.32 -36.97
C SER A 943 -1.28 7.11 -36.75
N GLU A 944 0.02 7.33 -36.55
CA GLU A 944 0.98 6.31 -36.20
C GLU A 944 1.45 6.44 -34.74
N LEU A 945 1.74 5.30 -34.11
CA LEU A 945 2.37 5.27 -32.80
C LEU A 945 3.84 5.71 -32.91
N VAL A 946 4.24 6.66 -32.07
CA VAL A 946 5.62 7.16 -32.00
C VAL A 946 6.18 6.95 -30.60
N LEU A 947 7.38 6.38 -30.51
CA LEU A 947 8.14 6.20 -29.28
C LEU A 947 9.37 7.10 -29.27
N THR A 948 9.47 7.96 -28.24
CA THR A 948 10.63 8.80 -27.97
C THR A 948 11.16 8.54 -26.57
N LEU A 949 12.29 7.83 -26.47
CA LEU A 949 13.01 7.62 -25.21
C LEU A 949 13.98 8.78 -24.96
N LYS A 950 13.49 9.82 -24.26
CA LYS A 950 14.30 10.98 -23.85
C LYS A 950 14.34 11.04 -22.32
N PRO A 951 15.44 10.64 -21.66
CA PRO A 951 15.54 10.74 -20.21
C PRO A 951 15.58 12.23 -19.83
N LEU A 952 15.07 12.56 -18.65
CA LEU A 952 14.99 13.91 -18.11
C LEU A 952 15.89 14.01 -16.88
N VAL A 953 17.20 13.77 -17.03
CA VAL A 953 18.18 13.74 -15.94
C VAL A 953 19.35 14.70 -16.18
N PRO A 954 20.02 15.19 -15.13
CA PRO A 954 21.31 15.85 -15.26
C PRO A 954 22.37 14.91 -15.86
N SER A 955 23.37 15.49 -16.52
CA SER A 955 24.55 14.74 -17.02
C SER A 955 25.24 13.95 -15.90
N SER A 956 25.18 14.43 -14.65
CA SER A 956 25.75 13.77 -13.47
C SER A 956 25.13 12.40 -13.16
N PHE A 957 23.98 12.02 -13.73
CA PHE A 957 23.38 10.69 -13.54
C PHE A 957 24.05 9.60 -14.39
N PHE A 958 24.87 9.97 -15.38
CA PHE A 958 25.58 9.04 -16.24
C PHE A 958 26.90 8.61 -15.61
N ARG A 959 27.10 7.29 -15.43
CA ARG A 959 28.37 6.71 -14.97
C ARG A 959 29.22 6.36 -16.19
N ASP A 960 30.36 7.02 -16.36
CA ASP A 960 31.25 6.84 -17.53
C ASP A 960 30.51 7.02 -18.88
N GLY A 961 29.57 7.97 -18.90
CA GLY A 961 28.72 8.26 -20.05
C GLY A 961 27.59 7.26 -20.29
N ILE A 962 27.27 6.40 -19.32
CA ILE A 962 26.24 5.35 -19.43
C ILE A 962 25.20 5.50 -18.32
N LEU A 963 23.92 5.40 -18.68
CA LEU A 963 22.80 5.17 -17.77
C LEU A 963 22.04 3.92 -18.24
N LYS A 964 21.77 2.98 -17.33
CA LYS A 964 21.01 1.75 -17.65
C LYS A 964 19.73 1.68 -16.83
N THR A 965 18.64 1.24 -17.44
CA THR A 965 17.35 1.11 -16.75
C THR A 965 16.41 0.14 -17.47
N LYS A 966 15.37 -0.35 -16.78
CA LYS A 966 14.36 -1.26 -17.34
C LYS A 966 13.14 -0.51 -17.85
N PHE A 967 12.85 -0.64 -19.14
CA PHE A 967 11.64 -0.11 -19.75
C PHE A 967 10.57 -1.19 -19.87
N LEU A 968 9.32 -0.81 -19.59
CA LEU A 968 8.15 -1.68 -19.61
C LEU A 968 8.34 -3.02 -18.87
N GLY A 969 9.09 -2.97 -17.76
CA GLY A 969 9.36 -4.09 -16.86
C GLY A 969 10.31 -5.18 -17.37
N SER A 970 10.72 -5.17 -18.65
CA SER A 970 11.47 -6.29 -19.23
C SER A 970 12.57 -5.90 -20.23
N ILE A 971 12.54 -4.68 -20.78
CA ILE A 971 13.47 -4.25 -21.83
C ILE A 971 14.64 -3.49 -21.21
N ASP A 972 15.87 -3.91 -21.47
CA ASP A 972 17.07 -3.19 -21.04
C ASP A 972 17.31 -1.96 -21.91
N VAL A 973 17.18 -0.76 -21.34
CA VAL A 973 17.51 0.50 -22.01
C VAL A 973 18.87 0.99 -21.54
N ILE A 974 19.77 1.28 -22.49
CA ILE A 974 21.11 1.81 -22.24
C ILE A 974 21.21 3.16 -22.96
N TYR A 975 21.24 4.24 -22.19
CA TYR A 975 21.52 5.57 -22.70
C TYR A 975 23.03 5.82 -22.73
N LEU A 976 23.54 6.28 -23.87
CA LEU A 976 24.91 6.76 -24.05
C LEU A 976 24.93 8.28 -24.19
N TYR A 977 25.65 8.95 -23.30
CA TYR A 977 25.78 10.40 -23.32
C TYR A 977 26.99 10.85 -22.52
N SER A 978 27.86 11.65 -23.13
CA SER A 978 29.09 12.17 -22.52
C SER A 978 29.18 13.70 -22.56
N GLY A 979 28.06 14.39 -22.71
CA GLY A 979 28.01 15.85 -22.72
C GLY A 979 27.76 16.43 -21.32
N ASP A 980 28.06 17.72 -21.16
CA ASP A 980 27.92 18.40 -19.86
C ASP A 980 26.49 18.88 -19.58
N LEU A 981 25.69 19.10 -20.62
CA LEU A 981 24.32 19.60 -20.50
C LEU A 981 23.38 18.52 -19.95
N SER A 982 22.40 18.93 -19.16
CA SER A 982 21.30 18.03 -18.75
C SER A 982 20.53 17.52 -19.96
N THR A 983 20.02 16.29 -19.91
CA THR A 983 19.34 15.67 -21.05
C THR A 983 17.97 16.31 -21.35
N PHE A 984 17.41 17.05 -20.41
CA PHE A 984 16.21 17.86 -20.59
C PHE A 984 16.47 19.21 -21.28
N ASP A 985 17.73 19.57 -21.56
CA ASP A 985 18.06 20.72 -22.41
C ASP A 985 17.52 20.49 -23.84
N GLU A 986 17.01 21.55 -24.48
CA GLU A 986 16.39 21.46 -25.80
C GLU A 986 17.38 21.06 -26.90
N ARG A 987 18.66 21.39 -26.72
CA ARG A 987 19.77 21.06 -27.64
C ARG A 987 20.13 19.58 -27.61
N ILE A 988 19.74 18.85 -26.56
CA ILE A 988 19.99 17.42 -26.44
C ILE A 988 18.85 16.64 -27.08
N LYS A 989 19.22 15.84 -28.09
CA LYS A 989 18.32 14.98 -28.86
C LYS A 989 18.82 13.54 -28.88
N VAL A 990 17.92 12.63 -29.20
CA VAL A 990 18.30 11.27 -29.58
C VAL A 990 18.89 11.31 -30.99
N LEU A 991 20.07 10.73 -31.16
CA LEU A 991 20.74 10.63 -32.46
C LEU A 991 20.43 9.31 -33.17
N LYS A 992 20.33 8.23 -32.38
CA LYS A 992 20.21 6.87 -32.90
C LYS A 992 19.66 5.89 -31.86
N TYR A 993 18.91 4.91 -32.36
CA TYR A 993 18.49 3.70 -31.66
C TYR A 993 19.20 2.46 -32.20
N GLU A 994 19.58 1.53 -31.32
CA GLU A 994 19.94 0.15 -31.65
C GLU A 994 18.97 -0.78 -30.92
N LEU A 995 18.10 -1.47 -31.66
CA LEU A 995 17.10 -2.40 -31.14
C LEU A 995 17.63 -3.83 -31.28
N VAL A 996 17.64 -4.59 -30.19
CA VAL A 996 18.25 -5.92 -30.16
C VAL A 996 17.26 -6.95 -29.60
N ASN A 997 17.17 -8.08 -30.29
CA ASN A 997 16.58 -9.31 -29.77
C ASN A 997 17.50 -10.51 -30.09
N ASN A 998 17.08 -11.73 -29.77
CA ASN A 998 17.90 -12.93 -29.96
C ASN A 998 18.22 -13.27 -31.43
N GLN A 999 17.54 -12.64 -32.39
CA GLN A 999 17.60 -12.97 -33.82
C GLN A 999 18.15 -11.82 -34.67
N MET A 1000 18.03 -10.57 -34.22
CA MET A 1000 18.38 -9.39 -35.01
C MET A 1000 18.87 -8.21 -34.17
N VAL A 1001 19.70 -7.39 -34.82
CA VAL A 1001 20.08 -6.04 -34.40
C VAL A 1001 19.61 -5.08 -35.48
N LYS A 1002 18.78 -4.10 -35.11
CA LYS A 1002 18.25 -3.07 -36.01
C LYS A 1002 18.72 -1.70 -35.57
N GLU A 1003 19.34 -0.96 -36.48
CA GLU A 1003 19.85 0.38 -36.24
C GLU A 1003 18.97 1.42 -36.94
N ILE A 1004 18.61 2.48 -36.21
CA ILE A 1004 17.73 3.55 -36.71
C ILE A 1004 18.32 4.89 -36.29
N ALA A 1005 18.86 5.65 -37.25
CA ALA A 1005 19.36 7.02 -37.05
C ALA A 1005 18.19 8.03 -37.12
N SER A 1006 17.42 8.11 -36.03
CA SER A 1006 16.24 8.97 -35.90
C SER A 1006 16.11 9.46 -34.46
N THR A 1007 15.41 10.58 -34.28
CA THR A 1007 15.05 11.12 -32.96
C THR A 1007 13.95 10.33 -32.26
N SER A 1008 13.19 9.52 -33.00
CA SER A 1008 12.09 8.68 -32.50
C SER A 1008 11.89 7.42 -33.35
N LEU A 1009 11.18 6.44 -32.80
CA LEU A 1009 10.72 5.23 -33.49
C LEU A 1009 9.26 5.40 -33.90
N LYS A 1010 8.89 5.05 -35.13
CA LYS A 1010 7.53 5.25 -35.67
C LYS A 1010 6.89 3.94 -36.13
N GLY A 1011 5.56 3.91 -36.12
CA GLY A 1011 4.76 2.80 -36.63
C GLY A 1011 5.15 1.46 -36.00
N GLN A 1012 5.45 0.47 -36.84
CA GLN A 1012 5.75 -0.90 -36.41
C GLN A 1012 6.91 -0.98 -35.39
N ASP A 1013 7.94 -0.12 -35.50
CA ASP A 1013 9.07 -0.16 -34.57
C ASP A 1013 8.65 0.22 -33.14
N ALA A 1014 7.78 1.23 -33.00
CA ALA A 1014 7.22 1.60 -31.70
C ALA A 1014 6.30 0.50 -31.15
N ILE A 1015 5.49 -0.11 -32.03
CA ILE A 1015 4.58 -1.22 -31.68
C ILE A 1015 5.38 -2.44 -31.19
N ASP A 1016 6.46 -2.80 -31.89
CA ASP A 1016 7.32 -3.94 -31.55
C ASP A 1016 8.02 -3.73 -30.21
N VAL A 1017 8.50 -2.52 -29.93
CA VAL A 1017 9.04 -2.17 -28.60
C VAL A 1017 7.95 -2.29 -27.53
N ARG A 1018 6.77 -1.71 -27.74
CA ARG A 1018 5.63 -1.81 -26.79
C ARG A 1018 5.23 -3.27 -26.55
N ASN A 1019 5.31 -4.10 -27.57
CA ASN A 1019 5.01 -5.53 -27.54
C ASN A 1019 6.19 -6.40 -27.09
N GLY A 1020 7.28 -5.81 -26.61
CA GLY A 1020 8.41 -6.54 -26.04
C GLY A 1020 9.08 -7.50 -27.02
N VAL A 1021 9.07 -7.18 -28.32
CA VAL A 1021 9.79 -7.94 -29.36
C VAL A 1021 11.30 -7.82 -29.16
N TYR A 1022 11.75 -6.68 -28.63
CA TYR A 1022 13.14 -6.39 -28.32
C TYR A 1022 13.43 -6.61 -26.83
N THR A 1023 14.60 -7.15 -26.53
CA THR A 1023 15.07 -7.36 -25.15
C THR A 1023 16.01 -6.24 -24.70
N HIS A 1024 16.68 -5.58 -25.64
CA HIS A 1024 17.59 -4.47 -25.34
C HIS A 1024 17.40 -3.32 -26.34
N ILE A 1025 17.54 -2.08 -25.86
CA ILE A 1025 17.52 -0.85 -26.65
C ILE A 1025 18.69 0.02 -26.21
N LYS A 1026 19.57 0.34 -27.16
CA LYS A 1026 20.62 1.34 -26.96
C LYS A 1026 20.17 2.66 -27.55
N VAL A 1027 20.29 3.74 -26.78
CA VAL A 1027 19.89 5.09 -27.20
C VAL A 1027 21.11 5.99 -27.10
N THR A 1028 21.55 6.55 -28.23
CA THR A 1028 22.66 7.51 -28.25
C THR A 1028 22.11 8.92 -28.22
N LEU A 1029 22.49 9.70 -27.20
CA LEU A 1029 22.12 11.11 -27.06
C LEU A 1029 23.28 11.99 -27.50
N GLY A 1030 22.96 13.17 -28.04
CA GLY A 1030 23.98 14.16 -28.39
C GLY A 1030 23.42 15.56 -28.55
N GLN A 1031 24.33 16.52 -28.56
CA GLN A 1031 24.01 17.92 -28.78
C GLN A 1031 23.89 18.20 -30.27
N GLN A 1032 22.73 18.73 -30.68
CA GLN A 1032 22.54 19.26 -32.02
C GLN A 1032 22.87 20.77 -31.97
N ILE A 1033 23.80 21.20 -32.83
CA ILE A 1033 24.24 22.60 -32.95
C ILE A 1033 23.24 23.41 -33.77
#